data_AF-A0A1J4KQW0-F1
#
_entry.id   AF-A0A1J4KQW0-F1
#
_cell.length_a   1.000
_cell.length_b   1.000
_cell.length_c   1.000
_cell.angle_alpha   90.00
_cell.angle_beta   90.00
_cell.angle_gamma   90.00
#
_symmetry.space_group_name_H-M   'P 1'
#
loop_
_entity.id
_entity.type
_entity.pdbx_description
1 polymer ?
#
loop_
_entity_poly.entity_id
_entity_poly.type
_entity_poly.pdbx_seq_one_letter_code
_entity_poly.pdbx_strand_id
1 'polypeptide(L)'
;MEDPRSALPFPFKYQKTERLCQSESIDLWRIFPENTNIEANLLLVYRNLEKKNFFEKVSKLTHLDYVSILPICSYDIISYADNKIGENELSFPAIYYKDTTNLIPLSKFFTNKRIKPTSLQRYKIILGITSAVFYLFKERVPINTLTVDEVLVNSINGETKIFNFKNFSKDYICETDYLNYLNFLASVIQFVVISTDNENDDEFDENNLSLPEFNFYNDFYNIIQNHANLVEKVIRDKSKKSKYSIDDKKPLKFNDLTFHQIWKSLINANLQTLGISEDDVDAARKYQSKLLTLSMKSHAFLEHNQKLYEQQNNLNDISENITFLKNEISKLRGILNNIQEKEEENKKILDSFDDFQNITKEKVNSAINSLEITSKNAKNVILPPSVSGGGICQYLIGSQTTKFDHLVIPSQSSGDVYCIIDENDGGNYSSGAGDYEWIQFEFQEEIEVTSFKIQSAHRAFLKTWGIVAYNEDGKEITLYETKNDNSLKGKNAEFSTAVLEKVKTNKIRLEKFGVNWSDTNFMRVKNIEFYTDDPKYQNGVFKQLLQEADDHDPHKAAVYLTASNFDFRYFHQINPKRSLCTLYDEKLPYFQIEFPKGKVKISGYRIQQLIKYPVLSWSLTGSNDKKHWKTLHNGETKVEEISQVMIYGVDNENGETFRFFRISNTMPNEDDNLKLRIRHFDVFGEYINC
;
A
#
# COMPACT_ATOMS: atom_id res chain seq x y z
N MET A 1 -66.83 0.19 13.07
CA MET A 1 -66.47 1.56 13.49
C MET A 1 -65.10 1.83 12.90
N GLU A 2 -65.08 2.45 11.72
CA GLU A 2 -63.81 2.81 11.07
C GLU A 2 -63.15 3.97 11.81
N ASP A 3 -61.83 3.89 11.85
CA ASP A 3 -60.92 4.82 12.50
C ASP A 3 -60.96 6.21 11.84
N PRO A 4 -61.21 7.30 12.58
CA PRO A 4 -61.34 8.65 12.03
C PRO A 4 -60.04 9.21 11.42
N ARG A 5 -58.93 8.45 11.43
CA ARG A 5 -57.68 8.77 10.75
C ARG A 5 -57.74 8.70 9.22
N SER A 6 -58.78 8.12 8.61
CA SER A 6 -58.87 7.93 7.15
C SER A 6 -59.48 9.09 6.36
N ALA A 7 -59.95 10.15 7.02
CA ALA A 7 -60.73 11.23 6.37
C ALA A 7 -60.02 12.59 6.28
N LEU A 8 -58.69 12.66 6.46
CA LEU A 8 -57.91 13.88 6.23
C LEU A 8 -57.13 13.75 4.91
N PRO A 9 -57.33 14.65 3.92
CA PRO A 9 -56.76 14.52 2.60
C PRO A 9 -55.34 15.09 2.59
N PHE A 10 -54.39 14.38 3.21
CA PHE A 10 -52.98 14.74 3.13
C PHE A 10 -52.13 13.54 2.70
N PRO A 11 -51.15 13.74 1.79
CA PRO A 11 -50.40 12.64 1.17
C PRO A 11 -49.26 12.07 2.03
N PHE A 12 -49.21 12.38 3.34
CA PHE A 12 -48.11 11.96 4.22
C PHE A 12 -48.60 11.00 5.32
N LYS A 13 -47.83 9.95 5.60
CA LYS A 13 -48.06 9.04 6.74
C LYS A 13 -47.51 9.67 8.02
N TYR A 14 -48.27 9.60 9.11
CA TYR A 14 -47.92 10.19 10.41
C TYR A 14 -47.70 9.11 11.46
N GLN A 15 -46.68 9.29 12.30
CA GLN A 15 -46.30 8.30 13.30
C GLN A 15 -47.17 8.41 14.55
N LYS A 16 -47.53 9.66 14.93
CA LYS A 16 -48.33 9.95 16.11
C LYS A 16 -49.05 11.30 15.98
N THR A 17 -50.25 11.40 16.54
CA THR A 17 -50.94 12.67 16.79
C THR A 17 -51.28 12.76 18.28
N GLU A 18 -51.26 13.97 18.83
CA GLU A 18 -51.58 14.26 20.22
C GLU A 18 -52.53 15.46 20.28
N ARG A 19 -53.69 15.29 20.90
CA ARG A 19 -54.66 16.38 21.04
C ARG A 19 -54.29 17.23 22.25
N LEU A 20 -53.94 18.49 22.01
CA LEU A 20 -53.49 19.41 23.04
C LEU A 20 -54.65 20.09 23.79
N CYS A 21 -55.77 20.34 23.11
CA CYS A 21 -56.93 21.00 23.69
C CYS A 21 -58.20 20.59 22.93
N GLN A 22 -59.30 20.37 23.66
CA GLN A 22 -60.63 20.13 23.10
C GLN A 22 -61.65 21.03 23.79
N SER A 23 -62.44 21.72 22.99
CA SER A 23 -63.67 22.40 23.40
C SER A 23 -64.82 21.95 22.52
N GLU A 24 -66.05 22.36 22.83
CA GLU A 24 -67.24 22.02 22.03
C GLU A 24 -67.14 22.43 20.55
N SER A 25 -66.25 23.38 20.20
CA SER A 25 -66.18 23.95 18.84
C SER A 25 -64.78 23.97 18.21
N ILE A 26 -63.73 23.64 18.97
CA ILE A 26 -62.32 23.67 18.51
C ILE A 26 -61.57 22.51 19.11
N ASP A 27 -60.88 21.74 18.26
CA ASP A 27 -59.86 20.80 18.67
C ASP A 27 -58.47 21.25 18.19
N LEU A 28 -57.52 21.29 19.10
CA LEU A 28 -56.12 21.62 18.84
C LEU A 28 -55.28 20.35 18.86
N TRP A 29 -54.54 20.09 17.80
CA TRP A 29 -53.74 18.90 17.64
C TRP A 29 -52.28 19.22 17.36
N ARG A 30 -51.40 18.42 17.96
CA ARG A 30 -49.97 18.33 17.69
C ARG A 30 -49.72 17.08 16.86
N ILE A 31 -49.00 17.21 15.76
CA ILE A 31 -48.76 16.10 14.83
C ILE A 31 -47.25 15.84 14.73
N PHE A 32 -46.89 14.55 14.75
CA PHE A 32 -45.53 14.07 14.62
C PHE A 32 -45.36 13.30 13.29
N PRO A 33 -44.64 13.86 12.31
CA PRO A 33 -44.33 13.17 11.07
C PRO A 33 -43.47 11.93 11.32
N GLU A 34 -43.64 10.87 10.51
CA GLU A 34 -42.69 9.75 10.55
C GLU A 34 -41.28 10.23 10.16
N ASN A 35 -40.30 9.84 10.97
CA ASN A 35 -38.86 10.08 10.79
C ASN A 35 -38.33 11.49 11.07
N THR A 36 -39.01 12.29 11.91
CA THR A 36 -38.37 13.46 12.53
C THR A 36 -38.68 13.52 14.03
N ASN A 37 -37.65 13.72 14.86
CA ASN A 37 -37.82 14.09 16.29
C ASN A 37 -38.14 15.59 16.44
N ILE A 38 -38.63 16.25 15.39
CA ILE A 38 -38.88 17.69 15.37
C ILE A 38 -40.35 17.94 15.69
N GLU A 39 -40.60 18.48 16.88
CA GLU A 39 -41.89 19.03 17.28
C GLU A 39 -42.15 20.34 16.53
N ALA A 40 -43.05 20.34 15.54
CA ALA A 40 -43.85 21.53 15.21
C ALA A 40 -44.72 21.26 14.00
N ASN A 41 -45.96 20.83 14.23
CA ASN A 41 -47.10 21.30 13.46
C ASN A 41 -48.31 21.34 14.39
N LEU A 42 -48.91 22.53 14.47
CA LEU A 42 -50.06 22.82 15.34
C LEU A 42 -51.28 22.97 14.43
N LEU A 43 -52.16 21.97 14.47
CA LEU A 43 -53.37 21.91 13.66
C LEU A 43 -54.56 22.35 14.52
N LEU A 44 -55.17 23.48 14.17
CA LEU A 44 -56.49 23.85 14.70
C LEU A 44 -57.56 23.29 13.78
N VAL A 45 -58.44 22.45 14.33
CA VAL A 45 -59.60 21.91 13.64
C VAL A 45 -60.87 22.50 14.26
N TYR A 46 -61.69 23.12 13.44
CA TYR A 46 -62.95 23.76 13.87
C TYR A 46 -64.15 22.88 13.53
N ARG A 47 -65.20 22.94 14.36
CA ARG A 47 -66.52 22.36 14.05
C ARG A 47 -67.60 23.42 14.26
N ASN A 48 -68.33 23.76 13.19
CA ASN A 48 -69.53 24.62 13.13
C ASN A 48 -69.51 25.86 14.05
N LEU A 49 -68.97 26.99 13.57
CA LEU A 49 -68.95 28.27 14.30
C LEU A 49 -69.57 29.41 13.48
N GLU A 50 -70.40 30.24 14.11
CA GLU A 50 -70.83 31.51 13.52
C GLU A 50 -69.71 32.58 13.60
N LYS A 51 -69.53 33.29 12.48
CA LYS A 51 -68.43 34.23 12.15
C LYS A 51 -68.09 35.28 13.21
N LYS A 52 -69.04 35.66 14.08
CA LYS A 52 -68.86 36.71 15.10
C LYS A 52 -68.06 36.23 16.32
N ASN A 53 -68.14 34.94 16.68
CA ASN A 53 -67.44 34.37 17.83
C ASN A 53 -65.98 33.97 17.54
N PHE A 54 -65.62 33.84 16.27
CA PHE A 54 -64.26 33.56 15.80
C PHE A 54 -63.29 34.70 16.15
N PHE A 55 -63.67 35.95 15.83
CA PHE A 55 -62.81 37.12 16.02
C PHE A 55 -62.55 37.46 17.49
N GLU A 56 -63.50 37.20 18.38
CA GLU A 56 -63.36 37.47 19.82
C GLU A 56 -62.45 36.46 20.54
N LYS A 57 -62.30 35.24 19.99
CA LYS A 57 -61.45 34.19 20.59
C LYS A 57 -60.02 34.23 20.06
N VAL A 58 -59.81 34.54 18.78
CA VAL A 58 -58.46 34.73 18.19
C VAL A 58 -57.78 35.97 18.78
N SER A 59 -58.53 37.03 19.10
CA SER A 59 -58.00 38.22 19.76
C SER A 59 -57.56 37.98 21.22
N LYS A 60 -57.89 36.84 21.83
CA LYS A 60 -57.41 36.45 23.17
C LYS A 60 -56.08 35.68 23.14
N LEU A 61 -55.58 35.30 21.95
CA LEU A 61 -54.25 34.66 21.75
C LEU A 61 -53.09 35.69 21.76
N THR A 62 -53.36 36.93 22.18
CA THR A 62 -52.48 38.12 22.08
C THR A 62 -51.29 38.16 23.05
N HIS A 63 -50.98 37.09 23.76
CA HIS A 63 -49.80 37.02 24.63
C HIS A 63 -48.53 36.50 23.92
N LEU A 64 -48.59 36.25 22.62
CA LEU A 64 -47.42 35.95 21.81
C LEU A 64 -46.79 37.26 21.31
N ASP A 65 -45.66 37.64 21.90
CA ASP A 65 -44.93 38.91 21.69
C ASP A 65 -44.28 39.11 20.31
N TYR A 66 -44.83 38.50 19.26
CA TYR A 66 -44.37 38.68 17.89
C TYR A 66 -45.45 39.31 17.01
N VAL A 67 -45.54 40.64 17.04
CA VAL A 67 -46.26 41.41 16.02
C VAL A 67 -45.34 41.60 14.82
N SER A 68 -45.57 40.81 13.77
CA SER A 68 -45.18 41.11 12.39
C SER A 68 -46.02 40.24 11.46
N ILE A 69 -47.16 40.76 10.98
CA ILE A 69 -48.00 40.21 9.89
C ILE A 69 -48.10 38.68 9.89
N LEU A 70 -49.02 38.13 10.69
CA LEU A 70 -49.48 36.75 10.49
C LEU A 70 -50.48 36.72 9.32
N PRO A 71 -50.22 35.99 8.22
CA PRO A 71 -51.32 35.53 7.38
C PRO A 71 -52.06 34.47 8.20
N ILE A 72 -53.20 34.84 8.78
CA ILE A 72 -54.10 33.85 9.39
C ILE A 72 -54.94 33.27 8.25
N CYS A 73 -54.59 32.07 7.78
CA CYS A 73 -55.44 31.30 6.88
C CYS A 73 -56.44 30.51 7.74
N SER A 74 -57.73 30.85 7.70
CA SER A 74 -58.80 30.02 8.26
C SER A 74 -59.43 29.17 7.16
N TYR A 75 -59.76 27.92 7.46
CA TYR A 75 -60.56 27.05 6.60
C TYR A 75 -61.88 26.74 7.30
N ASP A 76 -63.02 27.02 6.65
CA ASP A 76 -64.31 26.49 7.09
C ASP A 76 -64.45 25.04 6.58
N ILE A 77 -64.78 24.12 7.48
CA ILE A 77 -65.17 22.75 7.12
C ILE A 77 -66.69 22.67 7.25
N ILE A 78 -67.40 22.68 6.12
CA ILE A 78 -68.81 22.30 6.07
C ILE A 78 -68.88 20.77 6.15
N SER A 79 -69.60 20.23 7.14
CA SER A 79 -69.73 18.79 7.30
C SER A 79 -70.60 18.18 6.20
N TYR A 80 -70.01 17.33 5.35
CA TYR A 80 -70.74 16.48 4.43
C TYR A 80 -71.29 15.25 5.17
N ALA A 81 -72.54 15.35 5.61
CA ALA A 81 -73.36 14.21 5.94
C ALA A 81 -74.64 14.29 5.09
N ASP A 82 -74.49 14.07 3.79
CA ASP A 82 -75.39 13.27 2.96
C ASP A 82 -75.07 13.47 1.47
N ASN A 83 -74.96 12.33 0.77
CA ASN A 83 -74.62 12.26 -0.63
C ASN A 83 -75.70 12.94 -1.50
N LYS A 84 -75.43 14.16 -1.98
CA LYS A 84 -75.91 14.65 -3.27
C LYS A 84 -75.03 15.80 -3.78
N ILE A 85 -74.52 15.59 -4.98
CA ILE A 85 -73.65 16.50 -5.72
C ILE A 85 -74.42 17.78 -6.03
N GLY A 86 -73.87 18.90 -5.57
CA GLY A 86 -74.08 20.24 -6.07
C GLY A 86 -72.79 21.00 -5.82
N GLU A 87 -72.11 21.41 -6.88
CA GLU A 87 -70.97 22.34 -6.80
C GLU A 87 -71.44 23.56 -5.99
N ASN A 88 -70.77 23.89 -4.88
CA ASN A 88 -70.49 25.26 -4.44
C ASN A 88 -69.73 25.32 -3.10
N GLU A 89 -68.69 26.16 -3.14
CA GLU A 89 -68.06 26.97 -2.09
C GLU A 89 -67.38 26.28 -0.89
N LEU A 90 -66.10 25.94 -1.07
CA LEU A 90 -65.09 26.03 0.00
C LEU A 90 -64.67 27.50 0.13
N SER A 91 -64.80 28.11 1.31
CA SER A 91 -64.32 29.48 1.53
C SER A 91 -62.78 29.52 1.65
N PHE A 92 -62.15 30.36 0.83
CA PHE A 92 -60.70 30.51 0.62
C PHE A 92 -59.93 31.21 1.77
N PRO A 93 -58.58 31.06 1.83
CA PRO A 93 -57.73 31.83 2.74
C PRO A 93 -57.73 33.32 2.39
N ALA A 94 -58.11 34.18 3.34
CA ALA A 94 -58.05 35.63 3.20
C ALA A 94 -56.81 36.21 3.90
N ILE A 95 -56.08 37.10 3.23
CA ILE A 95 -54.98 37.86 3.83
C ILE A 95 -55.56 39.08 4.53
N TYR A 96 -55.29 39.23 5.83
CA TYR A 96 -55.80 40.34 6.64
C TYR A 96 -54.71 41.37 6.95
N TYR A 97 -55.02 42.65 6.75
CA TYR A 97 -54.24 43.78 7.22
C TYR A 97 -54.77 44.23 8.59
N LYS A 98 -53.88 44.43 9.57
CA LYS A 98 -54.27 44.96 10.89
C LYS A 98 -54.13 46.49 10.89
N ASP A 99 -55.26 47.19 10.95
CA ASP A 99 -55.29 48.58 11.42
C ASP A 99 -55.30 48.57 12.96
N THR A 100 -54.92 49.69 13.57
CA THR A 100 -54.74 49.96 15.00
C THR A 100 -55.75 49.31 15.95
N THR A 101 -56.97 48.97 15.50
CA THR A 101 -57.97 48.23 16.29
C THR A 101 -58.64 47.03 15.60
N ASN A 102 -58.44 46.76 14.30
CA ASN A 102 -59.19 45.71 13.56
C ASN A 102 -58.36 44.97 12.51
N LEU A 103 -58.69 43.69 12.25
CA LEU A 103 -58.20 42.91 11.10
C LEU A 103 -59.14 43.08 9.90
N ILE A 104 -58.63 43.61 8.79
CA ILE A 104 -59.37 43.92 7.56
C ILE A 104 -58.87 42.99 6.44
N PRO A 105 -59.73 42.17 5.81
CA PRO A 105 -59.31 41.34 4.67
C PRO A 105 -58.95 42.23 3.47
N LEU A 106 -57.83 41.94 2.80
CA LEU A 106 -57.34 42.72 1.65
C LEU A 106 -58.40 42.86 0.55
N SER A 107 -59.26 41.84 0.35
CA SER A 107 -60.37 41.87 -0.62
C SER A 107 -61.37 43.01 -0.41
N LYS A 108 -61.50 43.55 0.81
CA LYS A 108 -62.35 44.72 1.10
C LYS A 108 -61.75 46.05 0.63
N PHE A 109 -60.44 46.14 0.39
CA PHE A 109 -59.83 47.32 -0.24
C PHE A 109 -60.13 47.39 -1.74
N PHE A 110 -60.45 46.26 -2.38
CA PHE A 110 -60.68 46.17 -3.81
C PHE A 110 -62.17 46.25 -4.22
N THR A 111 -63.11 46.02 -3.30
CA THR A 111 -64.55 45.97 -3.59
C THR A 111 -65.37 47.10 -2.96
N ASN A 112 -64.81 47.89 -2.03
CA ASN A 112 -65.58 48.88 -1.27
C ASN A 112 -65.20 50.32 -1.65
N LYS A 113 -66.06 51.02 -2.41
CA LYS A 113 -65.84 52.40 -2.90
C LYS A 113 -65.62 53.47 -1.80
N ARG A 114 -65.79 53.14 -0.52
CA ARG A 114 -65.72 54.10 0.62
C ARG A 114 -64.41 54.12 1.39
N ILE A 115 -63.44 53.25 1.11
CA ILE A 115 -62.13 53.26 1.79
C ILE A 115 -61.07 53.65 0.77
N LYS A 116 -60.71 54.94 0.70
CA LYS A 116 -59.59 55.42 -0.12
C LYS A 116 -58.30 55.40 0.73
N PRO A 117 -57.38 54.43 0.56
CA PRO A 117 -56.13 54.42 1.30
C PRO A 117 -55.25 55.61 0.88
N THR A 118 -54.53 56.21 1.83
CA THR A 118 -53.56 57.28 1.55
C THR A 118 -52.39 56.75 0.72
N SER A 119 -51.69 57.63 -0.01
CA SER A 119 -50.51 57.24 -0.83
C SER A 119 -49.47 56.46 -0.01
N LEU A 120 -49.26 56.84 1.25
CA LEU A 120 -48.38 56.13 2.19
C LEU A 120 -48.89 54.72 2.56
N GLN A 121 -50.21 54.54 2.74
CA GLN A 121 -50.79 53.22 3.00
C GLN A 121 -50.70 52.32 1.77
N ARG A 122 -50.93 52.85 0.56
CA ARG A 122 -50.75 52.11 -0.70
C ARG A 122 -49.31 51.68 -0.90
N TYR A 123 -48.36 52.58 -0.67
CA TYR A 123 -46.93 52.27 -0.72
C TYR A 123 -46.54 51.17 0.27
N LYS A 124 -47.05 51.22 1.51
CA LYS A 124 -46.82 50.18 2.53
C LYS A 124 -47.41 48.83 2.14
N ILE A 125 -48.58 48.81 1.50
CA ILE A 125 -49.23 47.58 1.01
C ILE A 125 -48.44 46.99 -0.15
N ILE A 126 -48.03 47.79 -1.14
CA ILE A 126 -47.23 47.33 -2.29
C ILE A 126 -45.89 46.77 -1.80
N LEU A 127 -45.17 47.48 -0.92
CA LEU A 127 -43.92 46.98 -0.33
C LEU A 127 -44.15 45.68 0.48
N GLY A 128 -45.24 45.61 1.23
CA GLY A 128 -45.61 44.43 2.02
C GLY A 128 -45.87 43.19 1.15
N ILE A 129 -46.68 43.34 0.09
CA ILE A 129 -46.98 42.26 -0.87
C ILE A 129 -45.70 41.84 -1.59
N THR A 130 -44.91 42.79 -2.08
CA THR A 130 -43.67 42.52 -2.82
C THR A 130 -42.66 41.78 -1.94
N SER A 131 -42.53 42.18 -0.66
CA SER A 131 -41.63 41.53 0.30
C SER A 131 -42.10 40.13 0.70
N ALA A 132 -43.41 39.92 0.90
CA ALA A 132 -43.97 38.62 1.25
C ALA A 132 -43.86 37.62 0.10
N VAL A 133 -44.18 38.04 -1.12
CA VAL A 133 -44.09 37.21 -2.32
C VAL A 133 -42.63 36.85 -2.62
N PHE A 134 -41.70 37.79 -2.45
CA PHE A 134 -40.27 37.51 -2.64
C PHE A 134 -39.69 36.57 -1.56
N TYR A 135 -40.13 36.70 -0.30
CA TYR A 135 -39.75 35.80 0.78
C TYR A 135 -40.18 34.35 0.49
N LEU A 136 -41.44 34.15 0.06
CA LEU A 136 -41.95 32.83 -0.32
C LEU A 136 -41.17 32.20 -1.49
N PHE A 137 -40.73 33.02 -2.44
CA PHE A 137 -39.94 32.57 -3.59
C PHE A 137 -38.49 32.18 -3.21
N LYS A 138 -37.83 32.95 -2.33
CA LYS A 138 -36.47 32.66 -1.84
C LYS A 138 -36.42 31.37 -1.01
N GLU A 139 -37.44 31.15 -0.19
CA GLU A 139 -37.53 29.98 0.70
C GLU A 139 -37.93 28.69 -0.01
N ARG A 140 -38.15 28.75 -1.33
CA ARG A 140 -38.59 27.61 -2.15
C ARG A 140 -39.78 26.88 -1.52
N VAL A 141 -40.67 27.64 -0.87
CA VAL A 141 -41.92 27.08 -0.36
C VAL A 141 -42.67 26.54 -1.59
N PRO A 142 -43.02 25.24 -1.63
CA PRO A 142 -43.65 24.66 -2.81
C PRO A 142 -44.99 25.39 -3.08
N ILE A 143 -45.04 26.20 -4.14
CA ILE A 143 -46.22 27.03 -4.51
C ILE A 143 -47.46 26.16 -4.76
N ASN A 144 -47.27 24.88 -5.06
CA ASN A 144 -48.30 23.85 -5.18
C ASN A 144 -49.04 23.51 -3.87
N THR A 145 -48.70 24.12 -2.73
CA THR A 145 -49.55 24.11 -1.51
C THR A 145 -50.54 25.27 -1.43
N LEU A 146 -50.47 26.24 -2.35
CA LEU A 146 -51.47 27.29 -2.57
C LEU A 146 -52.36 26.89 -3.76
N THR A 147 -53.45 26.17 -3.50
CA THR A 147 -54.51 25.98 -4.50
C THR A 147 -55.33 27.26 -4.56
N VAL A 148 -54.96 28.19 -5.45
CA VAL A 148 -55.79 29.33 -5.82
C VAL A 148 -56.59 28.92 -7.05
N ASP A 149 -57.66 28.17 -6.83
CA ASP A 149 -58.71 28.02 -7.82
C ASP A 149 -59.77 29.08 -7.53
N GLU A 150 -59.49 30.34 -7.93
CA GLU A 150 -60.52 31.19 -8.52
C GLU A 150 -59.92 32.37 -9.29
N VAL A 151 -60.68 32.73 -10.31
CA VAL A 151 -60.31 33.40 -11.55
C VAL A 151 -60.43 34.91 -11.37
N LEU A 152 -59.39 35.67 -11.74
CA LEU A 152 -59.57 37.08 -12.08
C LEU A 152 -60.32 37.14 -13.42
N VAL A 153 -61.65 37.13 -13.38
CA VAL A 153 -62.48 37.49 -14.52
C VAL A 153 -62.52 39.01 -14.55
N ASN A 154 -61.87 39.61 -15.54
CA ASN A 154 -62.17 40.99 -15.89
C ASN A 154 -62.66 41.06 -17.34
N SER A 155 -63.78 41.77 -17.51
CA SER A 155 -64.30 42.19 -18.81
C SER A 155 -63.82 43.62 -19.03
N ILE A 156 -62.87 43.80 -19.95
CA ILE A 156 -62.56 45.13 -20.48
C ILE A 156 -62.92 45.06 -21.98
N ASN A 157 -63.91 45.84 -22.39
CA ASN A 157 -64.40 45.97 -23.77
C ASN A 157 -65.02 44.71 -24.41
N GLY A 158 -65.57 43.78 -23.63
CA GLY A 158 -66.42 42.69 -24.14
C GLY A 158 -65.70 41.42 -24.61
N GLU A 159 -64.36 41.32 -24.50
CA GLU A 159 -63.64 40.06 -24.66
C GLU A 159 -63.11 39.54 -23.31
N THR A 160 -63.37 38.27 -23.03
CA THR A 160 -62.93 37.58 -21.80
C THR A 160 -61.53 37.00 -22.01
N LYS A 161 -60.55 37.37 -21.19
CA LYS A 161 -59.24 36.68 -21.15
C LYS A 161 -59.06 35.93 -19.83
N ILE A 162 -58.78 34.63 -19.95
CA ILE A 162 -58.55 33.70 -18.84
C ILE A 162 -57.04 33.51 -18.70
N PHE A 163 -56.49 33.72 -17.50
CA PHE A 163 -55.11 33.34 -17.18
C PHE A 163 -55.13 32.03 -16.39
N ASN A 164 -54.49 30.99 -16.94
CA ASN A 164 -54.50 29.64 -16.39
C ASN A 164 -53.14 29.31 -15.78
N PHE A 165 -53.10 28.93 -14.49
CA PHE A 165 -51.88 28.59 -13.76
C PHE A 165 -51.40 27.14 -13.97
N LYS A 166 -52.05 26.35 -14.82
CA LYS A 166 -51.81 24.89 -14.96
C LYS A 166 -50.43 24.43 -15.46
N ASN A 167 -49.47 25.32 -15.74
CA ASN A 167 -48.19 24.91 -16.36
C ASN A 167 -46.93 25.00 -15.47
N PHE A 168 -47.05 25.21 -14.16
CA PHE A 168 -45.89 24.99 -13.27
C PHE A 168 -45.68 23.48 -13.06
N SER A 169 -44.71 22.92 -13.77
CA SER A 169 -44.31 21.51 -13.63
C SER A 169 -43.77 21.22 -12.23
N LYS A 170 -43.97 19.98 -11.76
CA LYS A 170 -43.64 19.49 -10.41
C LYS A 170 -42.14 19.51 -10.07
N ASP A 171 -41.26 19.71 -11.05
CA ASP A 171 -39.81 19.66 -10.85
C ASP A 171 -39.13 20.94 -11.33
N TYR A 172 -38.53 21.66 -10.37
CA TYR A 172 -37.66 22.84 -10.47
C TYR A 172 -38.14 24.02 -11.33
N ILE A 173 -38.21 25.20 -10.71
CA ILE A 173 -38.50 26.50 -11.35
C ILE A 173 -37.52 26.73 -12.50
N CYS A 174 -38.01 26.71 -13.75
CA CYS A 174 -37.19 26.99 -14.92
C CYS A 174 -37.15 28.50 -15.24
N GLU A 175 -36.27 28.93 -16.14
CA GLU A 175 -36.09 30.33 -16.54
C GLU A 175 -37.41 30.99 -17.00
N THR A 176 -38.31 30.20 -17.59
CA THR A 176 -39.63 30.62 -18.06
C THR A 176 -40.60 30.95 -16.91
N ASP A 177 -40.49 30.23 -15.79
CA ASP A 177 -41.33 30.42 -14.60
C ASP A 177 -41.00 31.75 -13.87
N TYR A 178 -39.72 32.15 -13.89
CA TYR A 178 -39.26 33.42 -13.35
C TYR A 178 -39.70 34.62 -14.22
N LEU A 179 -39.69 34.46 -15.54
CA LEU A 179 -40.22 35.48 -16.46
C LEU A 179 -41.74 35.66 -16.25
N ASN A 180 -42.48 34.56 -16.11
CA ASN A 180 -43.92 34.58 -15.82
C ASN A 180 -44.21 35.25 -14.47
N TYR A 181 -43.36 35.04 -13.47
CA TYR A 181 -43.41 35.71 -12.16
C TYR A 181 -43.19 37.23 -12.27
N LEU A 182 -42.17 37.68 -13.01
CA LEU A 182 -41.92 39.11 -13.21
C LEU A 182 -43.07 39.77 -13.98
N ASN A 183 -43.65 39.07 -14.95
CA ASN A 183 -44.82 39.55 -15.68
C ASN A 183 -46.06 39.64 -14.79
N PHE A 184 -46.27 38.70 -13.86
CA PHE A 184 -47.35 38.78 -12.87
C PHE A 184 -47.19 39.98 -11.94
N LEU A 185 -45.98 40.19 -11.40
CA LEU A 185 -45.68 41.34 -10.54
C LEU A 185 -45.86 42.66 -11.27
N ALA A 186 -45.44 42.72 -12.54
CA ALA A 186 -45.68 43.86 -13.41
C ALA A 186 -47.19 44.09 -13.64
N SER A 187 -47.98 43.03 -13.87
CA SER A 187 -49.44 43.13 -14.03
C SER A 187 -50.18 43.55 -12.76
N VAL A 188 -49.76 43.08 -11.58
CA VAL A 188 -50.34 43.50 -10.29
C VAL A 188 -50.02 44.97 -10.01
N ILE A 189 -48.79 45.41 -10.28
CA ILE A 189 -48.38 46.82 -10.14
C ILE A 189 -49.14 47.69 -11.15
N GLN A 190 -49.23 47.25 -12.40
CA GLN A 190 -49.96 47.93 -13.47
C GLN A 190 -51.45 48.05 -13.15
N PHE A 191 -52.08 47.04 -12.54
CA PHE A 191 -53.48 47.09 -12.09
C PHE A 191 -53.72 48.10 -10.96
N VAL A 192 -52.81 48.16 -9.96
CA VAL A 192 -52.88 49.11 -8.85
C VAL A 192 -52.67 50.57 -9.30
N VAL A 193 -51.97 50.76 -10.44
CA VAL A 193 -51.70 52.07 -11.04
C VAL A 193 -52.79 52.47 -12.07
N ILE A 194 -53.33 51.56 -12.88
CA ILE A 194 -54.37 51.90 -13.87
C ILE A 194 -55.74 52.21 -13.23
N SER A 195 -56.03 51.65 -12.05
CA SER A 195 -57.25 51.96 -11.31
C SER A 195 -57.31 53.38 -10.73
N THR A 196 -56.29 54.22 -10.98
CA THR A 196 -56.24 55.62 -10.55
C THR A 196 -56.40 56.66 -11.68
N ASP A 197 -56.34 56.27 -12.96
CA ASP A 197 -56.32 57.24 -14.08
C ASP A 197 -57.65 57.35 -14.86
N ASN A 198 -58.68 56.55 -14.53
CA ASN A 198 -60.00 56.63 -15.17
C ASN A 198 -61.05 57.32 -14.29
N GLU A 199 -60.71 58.46 -13.70
CA GLU A 199 -61.69 59.46 -13.25
C GLU A 199 -61.39 60.77 -13.99
N ASN A 200 -62.14 61.03 -15.08
CA ASN A 200 -62.28 62.38 -15.62
C ASN A 200 -62.98 63.23 -14.55
N ASP A 201 -62.25 64.13 -13.91
CA ASP A 201 -62.83 65.33 -13.30
C ASP A 201 -62.59 66.49 -14.28
N ASP A 202 -63.70 66.98 -14.83
CA ASP A 202 -63.80 68.24 -15.57
C ASP A 202 -63.48 69.45 -14.66
N GLU A 203 -62.97 70.51 -15.30
CA GLU A 203 -62.81 71.89 -14.81
C GLU A 203 -61.81 72.19 -13.68
N PHE A 204 -60.61 72.72 -14.03
CA PHE A 204 -60.20 74.07 -13.62
C PHE A 204 -58.92 74.58 -14.34
N ASP A 205 -58.86 75.91 -14.42
CA ASP A 205 -58.24 76.80 -15.41
C ASP A 205 -56.70 76.96 -15.39
N GLU A 206 -56.20 77.39 -16.54
CA GLU A 206 -54.83 77.67 -16.96
C GLU A 206 -54.19 78.85 -16.18
N ASN A 207 -52.89 78.75 -15.86
CA ASN A 207 -51.84 79.64 -16.39
C ASN A 207 -50.47 79.49 -15.66
N ASN A 208 -49.50 78.97 -16.42
CA ASN A 208 -48.06 79.27 -16.38
C ASN A 208 -47.20 78.91 -15.16
N LEU A 209 -46.73 77.65 -15.14
CA LEU A 209 -45.29 77.33 -15.07
C LEU A 209 -45.06 75.88 -15.52
N SER A 210 -44.41 75.71 -16.67
CA SER A 210 -44.11 74.42 -17.29
C SER A 210 -43.10 73.62 -16.46
N LEU A 211 -43.57 72.56 -15.79
CA LEU A 211 -42.74 71.45 -15.34
C LEU A 211 -42.84 70.32 -16.38
N PRO A 212 -41.75 69.62 -16.71
CA PRO A 212 -41.82 68.52 -17.66
C PRO A 212 -42.74 67.41 -17.12
N GLU A 213 -43.66 66.93 -17.95
CA GLU A 213 -44.48 65.75 -17.68
C GLU A 213 -43.57 64.57 -17.33
N PHE A 214 -43.47 64.27 -16.04
CA PHE A 214 -42.73 63.11 -15.56
C PHE A 214 -43.64 61.89 -15.65
N ASN A 215 -43.42 61.09 -16.68
CA ASN A 215 -44.17 59.86 -16.92
C ASN A 215 -43.67 58.75 -15.98
N PHE A 216 -44.12 58.81 -14.72
CA PHE A 216 -43.82 57.86 -13.65
C PHE A 216 -44.01 56.39 -14.06
N TYR A 217 -45.01 56.13 -14.91
CA TYR A 217 -45.28 54.83 -15.50
C TYR A 217 -44.11 54.33 -16.36
N ASN A 218 -43.57 55.17 -17.24
CA ASN A 218 -42.50 54.77 -18.14
C ASN A 218 -41.17 54.57 -17.41
N ASP A 219 -40.83 55.40 -16.43
CA ASP A 219 -39.52 55.29 -15.77
C ASP A 219 -39.45 54.06 -14.86
N PHE A 220 -40.51 53.76 -14.12
CA PHE A 220 -40.54 52.56 -13.27
C PHE A 220 -40.64 51.27 -14.10
N TYR A 221 -41.44 51.28 -15.17
CA TYR A 221 -41.52 50.17 -16.14
C TYR A 221 -40.19 49.93 -16.85
N ASN A 222 -39.49 51.00 -17.25
CA ASN A 222 -38.17 50.90 -17.89
C ASN A 222 -37.10 50.38 -16.92
N ILE A 223 -37.15 50.71 -15.63
CA ILE A 223 -36.23 50.17 -14.63
C ILE A 223 -36.43 48.66 -14.45
N ILE A 224 -37.70 48.19 -14.37
CA ILE A 224 -37.99 46.76 -14.27
C ILE A 224 -37.60 46.03 -15.56
N GLN A 225 -37.86 46.60 -16.74
CA GLN A 225 -37.48 45.96 -17.99
C GLN A 225 -35.98 45.92 -18.23
N ASN A 226 -35.25 46.98 -17.87
CA ASN A 226 -33.80 46.96 -17.92
C ASN A 226 -33.20 45.91 -16.98
N HIS A 227 -33.87 45.62 -15.86
CA HIS A 227 -33.45 44.56 -14.94
C HIS A 227 -33.77 43.15 -15.47
N ALA A 228 -34.95 42.95 -16.08
CA ALA A 228 -35.30 41.71 -16.76
C ALA A 228 -34.31 41.39 -17.89
N ASN A 229 -33.99 42.39 -18.73
CA ASN A 229 -33.03 42.26 -19.83
C ASN A 229 -31.59 41.97 -19.34
N LEU A 230 -31.18 42.52 -18.20
CA LEU A 230 -29.86 42.25 -17.61
C LEU A 230 -29.75 40.82 -17.07
N VAL A 231 -30.82 40.31 -16.44
CA VAL A 231 -30.89 38.93 -15.96
C VAL A 231 -30.91 37.95 -17.14
N GLU A 232 -31.70 38.23 -18.18
CA GLU A 232 -31.74 37.44 -19.41
C GLU A 232 -30.36 37.37 -20.08
N LYS A 233 -29.61 38.49 -20.10
CA LYS A 233 -28.24 38.55 -20.63
C LYS A 233 -27.27 37.68 -19.82
N VAL A 234 -27.34 37.71 -18.49
CA VAL A 234 -26.46 36.91 -17.61
C VAL A 234 -26.74 35.41 -17.74
N ILE A 235 -28.00 35.02 -17.95
CA ILE A 235 -28.36 33.62 -18.20
C ILE A 235 -27.88 33.19 -19.60
N ARG A 236 -28.08 34.04 -20.60
CA ARG A 236 -27.62 33.82 -21.99
C ARG A 236 -26.08 33.74 -22.12
N ASP A 237 -25.33 34.41 -21.25
CA ASP A 237 -23.86 34.35 -21.20
C ASP A 237 -23.34 33.09 -20.46
N LYS A 238 -24.11 32.53 -19.51
CA LYS A 238 -23.77 31.27 -18.84
C LYS A 238 -24.10 30.03 -19.68
N SER A 239 -25.14 30.08 -20.51
CA SER A 239 -25.49 28.96 -21.42
C SER A 239 -24.50 28.77 -22.59
N LYS A 240 -23.67 29.78 -22.90
CA LYS A 240 -22.61 29.70 -23.93
C LYS A 240 -21.32 29.02 -23.48
N LYS A 241 -21.20 28.62 -22.21
CA LYS A 241 -20.07 27.84 -21.69
C LYS A 241 -20.54 26.56 -21.00
N SER A 242 -21.06 25.59 -21.76
CA SER A 242 -20.95 24.18 -21.37
C SER A 242 -21.14 23.25 -22.58
N LYS A 243 -20.18 22.35 -22.80
CA LYS A 243 -20.32 21.12 -23.60
C LYS A 243 -20.02 19.97 -22.63
N TYR A 244 -21.09 19.35 -22.12
CA TYR A 244 -21.24 18.08 -21.37
C TYR A 244 -20.31 17.85 -20.14
N SER A 245 -20.76 17.34 -19.00
CA SER A 245 -21.51 16.10 -18.76
C SER A 245 -22.38 16.19 -17.49
N ILE A 246 -23.48 15.44 -17.50
CA ILE A 246 -24.40 15.19 -16.37
C ILE A 246 -23.71 14.24 -15.39
N ASP A 247 -23.34 14.74 -14.21
CA ASP A 247 -23.68 14.17 -12.90
C ASP A 247 -23.04 15.05 -11.81
N ASP A 248 -23.84 16.00 -11.30
CA ASP A 248 -23.83 16.40 -9.90
C ASP A 248 -24.85 17.52 -9.71
N LYS A 249 -25.87 17.21 -8.92
CA LYS A 249 -26.99 18.08 -8.54
C LYS A 249 -26.47 19.26 -7.71
N LYS A 250 -26.07 20.36 -8.33
CA LYS A 250 -25.88 21.64 -7.63
C LYS A 250 -27.01 22.62 -7.95
N PRO A 251 -27.75 23.13 -6.94
CA PRO A 251 -28.75 24.16 -7.17
C PRO A 251 -28.09 25.44 -7.71
N LEU A 252 -28.78 26.13 -8.61
CA LEU A 252 -28.43 27.51 -9.00
C LEU A 252 -28.25 28.35 -7.73
N LYS A 253 -27.01 28.69 -7.38
CA LYS A 253 -26.71 29.70 -6.37
C LYS A 253 -27.09 31.04 -6.97
N PHE A 254 -28.23 31.57 -6.54
CA PHE A 254 -28.57 32.97 -6.73
C PHE A 254 -27.47 33.78 -6.05
N ASN A 255 -26.75 34.62 -6.79
CA ASN A 255 -25.74 35.49 -6.16
C ASN A 255 -26.49 36.48 -5.25
N ASP A 256 -26.08 36.56 -3.97
CA ASP A 256 -26.60 37.54 -3.00
C ASP A 256 -26.54 39.00 -3.52
N LEU A 257 -25.71 39.24 -4.55
CA LEU A 257 -25.60 40.48 -5.31
C LEU A 257 -26.94 40.96 -5.91
N THR A 258 -27.80 40.08 -6.45
CA THR A 258 -29.03 40.51 -7.14
C THR A 258 -30.10 40.99 -6.16
N PHE A 259 -30.21 40.32 -5.00
CA PHE A 259 -31.11 40.75 -3.93
C PHE A 259 -30.69 42.08 -3.32
N HIS A 260 -29.38 42.23 -3.08
CA HIS A 260 -28.81 43.48 -2.58
C HIS A 260 -29.04 44.63 -3.57
N GLN A 261 -28.93 44.38 -4.87
CA GLN A 261 -29.18 45.37 -5.91
C GLN A 261 -30.65 45.79 -6.01
N ILE A 262 -31.61 44.85 -5.93
CA ILE A 262 -33.04 45.16 -5.94
C ILE A 262 -33.43 45.99 -4.71
N TRP A 263 -32.97 45.58 -3.52
CA TRP A 263 -33.22 46.35 -2.29
C TRP A 263 -32.56 47.72 -2.31
N LYS A 264 -31.33 47.82 -2.81
CA LYS A 264 -30.62 49.10 -2.95
C LYS A 264 -31.36 50.04 -3.89
N SER A 265 -31.91 49.53 -5.00
CA SER A 265 -32.74 50.32 -5.93
C SER A 265 -34.07 50.77 -5.30
N LEU A 266 -34.74 49.91 -4.53
CA LEU A 266 -35.98 50.26 -3.82
C LEU A 266 -35.77 51.27 -2.69
N ILE A 267 -34.65 51.18 -1.97
CA ILE A 267 -34.28 52.12 -0.91
C ILE A 267 -33.84 53.47 -1.49
N ASN A 268 -33.16 53.45 -2.63
CA ASN A 268 -32.69 54.66 -3.31
C ASN A 268 -33.73 55.29 -4.23
N ALA A 269 -34.92 54.68 -4.37
CA ALA A 269 -36.02 55.24 -5.14
C ALA A 269 -36.45 56.57 -4.51
N ASN A 270 -36.59 57.62 -5.34
CA ASN A 270 -37.02 58.92 -4.86
C ASN A 270 -38.48 58.81 -4.38
N LEU A 271 -38.72 59.02 -3.08
CA LEU A 271 -40.05 58.86 -2.49
C LEU A 271 -41.03 59.95 -2.95
N GLN A 272 -40.53 61.12 -3.35
CA GLN A 272 -41.35 62.19 -3.93
C GLN A 272 -41.86 61.81 -5.33
N THR A 273 -41.04 61.11 -6.13
CA THR A 273 -41.51 60.61 -7.45
C THR A 273 -42.59 59.53 -7.32
N LEU A 274 -42.77 58.95 -6.13
CA LEU A 274 -43.82 57.98 -5.80
C LEU A 274 -45.12 58.63 -5.27
N GLY A 275 -45.24 59.97 -5.33
CA GLY A 275 -46.44 60.70 -4.88
C GLY A 275 -46.66 60.69 -3.37
N ILE A 276 -45.61 60.44 -2.57
CA ILE A 276 -45.65 60.54 -1.11
C ILE A 276 -45.38 62.00 -0.74
N SER A 277 -46.30 62.62 0.01
CA SER A 277 -46.15 64.02 0.47
C SER A 277 -44.91 64.18 1.34
N GLU A 278 -44.31 65.38 1.35
CA GLU A 278 -43.09 65.65 2.11
C GLU A 278 -43.22 65.29 3.60
N ASP A 279 -44.39 65.54 4.20
CA ASP A 279 -44.68 65.21 5.61
C ASP A 279 -44.66 63.69 5.89
N ASP A 280 -44.90 62.86 4.87
CA ASP A 280 -44.96 61.39 4.99
C ASP A 280 -43.64 60.69 4.57
N VAL A 281 -42.69 61.42 3.98
CA VAL A 281 -41.40 60.88 3.52
C VAL A 281 -40.58 60.29 4.66
N ASP A 282 -40.55 60.94 5.82
CA ASP A 282 -39.81 60.44 6.99
C ASP A 282 -40.43 59.15 7.56
N ALA A 283 -41.76 59.05 7.56
CA ALA A 283 -42.46 57.83 7.95
C ALA A 283 -42.20 56.68 6.96
N ALA A 284 -42.14 56.97 5.66
CA ALA A 284 -41.78 56.01 4.63
C ALA A 284 -40.32 55.53 4.75
N ARG A 285 -39.36 56.44 4.97
CA ARG A 285 -37.94 56.10 5.18
C ARG A 285 -37.74 55.25 6.44
N LYS A 286 -38.42 55.59 7.55
CA LYS A 286 -38.38 54.80 8.78
C LYS A 286 -38.95 53.39 8.57
N TYR A 287 -39.98 53.26 7.75
CA TYR A 287 -40.56 51.96 7.39
C TYR A 287 -39.63 51.14 6.47
N GLN A 288 -39.00 51.76 5.47
CA GLN A 288 -37.99 51.10 4.62
C GLN A 288 -36.79 50.58 5.44
N SER A 289 -36.27 51.40 6.37
CA SER A 289 -35.16 51.00 7.26
C SER A 289 -35.54 49.81 8.14
N LYS A 290 -36.76 49.80 8.68
CA LYS A 290 -37.28 48.67 9.47
C LYS A 290 -37.42 47.40 8.63
N LEU A 291 -37.93 47.52 7.40
CA LEU A 291 -38.05 46.38 6.48
C LEU A 291 -36.69 45.84 6.04
N LEU A 292 -35.71 46.71 5.77
CA LEU A 292 -34.34 46.29 5.48
C LEU A 292 -33.73 45.51 6.65
N THR A 293 -33.89 46.02 7.88
CA THR A 293 -33.38 45.37 9.09
C THR A 293 -34.01 44.00 9.29
N LEU A 294 -35.33 43.88 9.10
CA LEU A 294 -36.04 42.60 9.18
C LEU A 294 -35.60 41.65 8.06
N SER A 295 -35.44 42.14 6.84
CA SER A 295 -34.97 41.38 5.68
C SER A 295 -33.56 40.82 5.91
N MET A 296 -32.63 41.62 6.45
CA MET A 296 -31.27 41.17 6.78
C MET A 296 -31.27 40.14 7.92
N LYS A 297 -32.10 40.32 8.96
CA LYS A 297 -32.24 39.35 10.06
C LYS A 297 -32.80 38.02 9.55
N SER A 298 -33.84 38.06 8.72
CA SER A 298 -34.40 36.86 8.08
C SER A 298 -33.35 36.19 7.21
N HIS A 299 -32.60 36.93 6.41
CA HIS A 299 -31.55 36.34 5.58
C HIS A 299 -30.44 35.64 6.40
N ALA A 300 -29.97 36.26 7.48
CA ALA A 300 -28.99 35.66 8.38
C ALA A 300 -29.53 34.39 9.05
N PHE A 301 -30.79 34.40 9.47
CA PHE A 301 -31.47 33.22 10.02
C PHE A 301 -31.56 32.07 9.00
N LEU A 302 -31.87 32.40 7.74
CA LEU A 302 -31.97 31.43 6.67
C LEU A 302 -30.63 30.84 6.26
N GLU A 303 -29.59 31.66 6.19
CA GLU A 303 -28.22 31.18 5.94
C GLU A 303 -27.75 30.26 7.08
N HIS A 304 -28.10 30.59 8.33
CA HIS A 304 -27.82 29.74 9.47
C HIS A 304 -28.56 28.40 9.39
N ASN A 305 -29.85 28.39 9.04
CA ASN A 305 -30.62 27.15 8.88
C ASN A 305 -30.15 26.29 7.70
N GLN A 306 -29.73 26.91 6.59
CA GLN A 306 -29.12 26.19 5.48
C GLN A 306 -27.82 25.50 5.92
N LYS A 307 -26.96 26.20 6.68
CA LYS A 307 -25.74 25.61 7.26
C LYS A 307 -26.07 24.46 8.21
N LEU A 308 -27.11 24.58 9.04
CA LEU A 308 -27.57 23.49 9.92
C LEU A 308 -28.07 22.29 9.11
N TYR A 309 -28.81 22.52 8.02
CA TYR A 309 -29.30 21.46 7.15
C TYR A 309 -28.16 20.74 6.41
N GLU A 310 -27.17 21.48 5.90
CA GLU A 310 -25.96 20.92 5.31
C GLU A 310 -25.17 20.09 6.34
N GLN A 311 -25.03 20.58 7.57
CA GLN A 311 -24.41 19.84 8.66
C GLN A 311 -25.17 18.56 9.00
N GLN A 312 -26.51 18.60 9.02
CA GLN A 312 -27.33 17.42 9.28
C GLN A 312 -27.19 16.36 8.19
N ASN A 313 -27.13 16.75 6.91
CA ASN A 313 -26.90 15.80 5.82
C ASN A 313 -25.51 15.17 5.93
N ASN A 314 -24.48 15.96 6.23
CA ASN A 314 -23.13 15.43 6.46
C ASN A 314 -23.10 14.42 7.62
N LEU A 315 -23.86 14.68 8.70
CA LEU A 315 -23.98 13.74 9.82
C LEU A 315 -24.68 12.44 9.43
N ASN A 316 -25.70 12.51 8.58
CA ASN A 316 -26.38 11.32 8.07
C ASN A 316 -25.44 10.48 7.20
N ASP A 317 -24.70 11.10 6.28
CA ASP A 317 -23.70 10.42 5.44
C ASP A 317 -22.60 9.75 6.28
N ILE A 318 -22.14 10.43 7.33
CA ILE A 318 -21.18 9.86 8.29
C ILE A 318 -21.80 8.66 9.02
N SER A 319 -23.06 8.74 9.43
CA SER A 319 -23.76 7.63 10.11
C SER A 319 -23.93 6.40 9.21
N GLU A 320 -24.24 6.60 7.93
CA GLU A 320 -24.31 5.52 6.94
C GLU A 320 -22.94 4.86 6.75
N ASN A 321 -21.87 5.67 6.63
CA ASN A 321 -20.50 5.16 6.54
C ASN A 321 -20.07 4.38 7.79
N ILE A 322 -20.43 4.85 8.99
CA ILE A 322 -20.18 4.12 10.24
C ILE A 322 -20.89 2.76 10.23
N THR A 323 -22.12 2.71 9.73
CA THR A 323 -22.91 1.47 9.67
C THR A 323 -22.29 0.49 8.67
N PHE A 324 -21.86 0.98 7.50
CA PHE A 324 -21.12 0.20 6.52
C PHE A 324 -19.82 -0.38 7.10
N LEU A 325 -19.01 0.45 7.76
CA LEU A 325 -17.76 0.01 8.39
C LEU A 325 -17.98 -1.02 9.51
N LYS A 326 -19.04 -0.87 10.31
CA LYS A 326 -19.40 -1.88 11.33
C LYS A 326 -19.71 -3.24 10.70
N ASN A 327 -20.42 -3.26 9.58
CA ASN A 327 -20.73 -4.50 8.85
C ASN A 327 -19.46 -5.15 8.28
N GLU A 328 -18.54 -4.36 7.71
CA GLU A 328 -17.25 -4.88 7.23
C GLU A 328 -16.38 -5.42 8.37
N ILE A 329 -16.32 -4.75 9.53
CA ILE A 329 -15.64 -5.27 10.72
C ILE A 329 -16.24 -6.61 11.16
N SER A 330 -17.57 -6.76 11.10
CA SER A 330 -18.22 -8.04 11.44
C SER A 330 -17.82 -9.16 10.47
N LYS A 331 -17.72 -8.88 9.17
CA LYS A 331 -17.24 -9.87 8.18
C LYS A 331 -15.79 -10.26 8.44
N LEU A 332 -14.92 -9.28 8.70
CA LEU A 332 -13.51 -9.53 9.02
C LEU A 332 -13.33 -10.37 10.28
N ARG A 333 -14.16 -10.16 11.32
CA ARG A 333 -14.17 -11.02 12.52
C ARG A 333 -14.56 -12.46 12.19
N GLY A 334 -15.53 -12.67 11.29
CA GLY A 334 -15.89 -14.01 10.83
C GLY A 334 -14.73 -14.70 10.09
N ILE A 335 -14.02 -13.97 9.22
CA ILE A 335 -12.83 -14.48 8.54
C ILE A 335 -11.73 -14.83 9.55
N LEU A 336 -11.50 -13.97 10.55
CA LEU A 336 -10.49 -14.20 11.58
C LEU A 336 -10.76 -15.48 12.38
N ASN A 337 -12.02 -15.70 12.79
CA ASN A 337 -12.39 -16.93 13.50
C ASN A 337 -12.13 -18.18 12.64
N ASN A 338 -12.48 -18.12 11.34
CA ASN A 338 -12.19 -19.23 10.41
C ASN A 338 -10.68 -19.48 10.23
N ILE A 339 -9.85 -18.43 10.28
CA ILE A 339 -8.38 -18.57 10.22
C ILE A 339 -7.87 -19.25 11.50
N GLN A 340 -8.37 -18.85 12.67
CA GLN A 340 -7.98 -19.43 13.96
C GLN A 340 -8.35 -20.91 14.05
N GLU A 341 -9.55 -21.30 13.60
CA GLU A 341 -9.97 -22.72 13.55
C GLU A 341 -9.04 -23.54 12.63
N LYS A 342 -8.65 -22.99 11.47
CA LYS A 342 -7.69 -23.64 10.57
C LYS A 342 -6.28 -23.71 11.15
N GLU A 343 -5.87 -22.74 11.95
CA GLU A 343 -4.58 -22.75 12.63
C GLU A 343 -4.52 -23.87 13.69
N GLU A 344 -5.60 -24.09 14.44
CA GLU A 344 -5.72 -25.22 15.35
C GLU A 344 -5.72 -26.57 14.63
N GLU A 345 -6.36 -26.67 13.46
CA GLU A 345 -6.32 -27.88 12.63
C GLU A 345 -4.91 -28.13 12.08
N ASN A 346 -4.23 -27.10 11.57
CA ASN A 346 -2.84 -27.20 11.12
C ASN A 346 -1.88 -27.59 12.24
N LYS A 347 -2.12 -27.13 13.48
CA LYS A 347 -1.33 -27.53 14.64
C LYS A 347 -1.46 -29.03 14.93
N LYS A 348 -2.68 -29.59 14.84
CA LYS A 348 -2.89 -31.05 14.98
C LYS A 348 -2.20 -31.85 13.88
N ILE A 349 -2.17 -31.32 12.65
CA ILE A 349 -1.44 -31.93 11.54
C ILE A 349 0.07 -31.91 11.80
N LEU A 350 0.61 -30.80 12.31
CA LEU A 350 2.01 -30.67 12.72
C LEU A 350 2.38 -31.67 13.83
N ASP A 351 1.56 -31.76 14.88
CA ASP A 351 1.78 -32.72 15.97
C ASP A 351 1.78 -34.17 15.43
N SER A 352 0.83 -34.50 14.53
CA SER A 352 0.80 -35.81 13.86
C SER A 352 1.99 -36.04 12.93
N PHE A 353 2.55 -35.00 12.34
CA PHE A 353 3.71 -35.08 11.48
C PHE A 353 4.99 -35.33 12.29
N ASP A 354 5.13 -34.70 13.44
CA ASP A 354 6.23 -34.95 14.38
C ASP A 354 6.18 -36.39 14.91
N ASP A 355 5.00 -36.91 15.25
CA ASP A 355 4.81 -38.32 15.61
C ASP A 355 5.21 -39.25 14.45
N PHE A 356 4.82 -38.92 13.22
CA PHE A 356 5.21 -39.67 12.04
C PHE A 356 6.72 -39.63 11.79
N GLN A 357 7.36 -38.47 11.97
CA GLN A 357 8.82 -38.33 11.86
C GLN A 357 9.53 -39.17 12.91
N ASN A 358 9.05 -39.16 14.16
CA ASN A 358 9.64 -39.95 15.24
C ASN A 358 9.53 -41.45 14.96
N ILE A 359 8.34 -41.93 14.55
CA ILE A 359 8.13 -43.33 14.15
C ILE A 359 9.02 -43.71 12.96
N THR A 360 9.14 -42.83 11.98
CA THR A 360 9.97 -43.07 10.79
C THR A 360 11.46 -43.11 11.15
N LYS A 361 11.91 -42.18 11.99
CA LYS A 361 13.28 -42.12 12.51
C LYS A 361 13.63 -43.36 13.31
N GLU A 362 12.73 -43.85 14.17
CA GLU A 362 12.92 -45.10 14.90
C GLU A 362 13.02 -46.31 13.96
N LYS A 363 12.12 -46.42 12.97
CA LYS A 363 12.16 -47.50 11.98
C LYS A 363 13.40 -47.47 11.11
N VAL A 364 13.81 -46.28 10.66
CA VAL A 364 15.03 -46.08 9.88
C VAL A 364 16.25 -46.40 10.72
N ASN A 365 16.33 -45.94 11.98
CA ASN A 365 17.43 -46.28 12.88
C ASN A 365 17.49 -47.78 13.18
N SER A 366 16.35 -48.45 13.34
CA SER A 366 16.30 -49.91 13.49
C SER A 366 16.80 -50.62 12.23
N ALA A 367 16.45 -50.12 11.03
CA ALA A 367 16.92 -50.67 9.76
C ALA A 367 18.41 -50.40 9.55
N ILE A 368 18.90 -49.19 9.85
CA ILE A 368 20.31 -48.81 9.83
C ILE A 368 21.10 -49.69 10.79
N ASN A 369 20.64 -49.89 12.03
CA ASN A 369 21.33 -50.77 12.97
C ASN A 369 21.39 -52.22 12.46
N SER A 370 20.34 -52.72 11.81
CA SER A 370 20.36 -54.06 11.19
C SER A 370 21.31 -54.12 9.98
N LEU A 371 21.42 -53.05 9.20
CA LEU A 371 22.34 -52.92 8.08
C LEU A 371 23.78 -52.69 8.54
N GLU A 372 24.02 -51.98 9.65
CA GLU A 372 25.32 -51.80 10.28
C GLU A 372 25.83 -53.10 10.89
N ILE A 373 24.96 -53.94 11.47
CA ILE A 373 25.34 -55.28 11.93
C ILE A 373 25.68 -56.19 10.73
N THR A 374 25.02 -55.99 9.58
CA THR A 374 25.32 -56.72 8.33
C THR A 374 26.54 -56.14 7.60
N SER A 375 26.82 -54.84 7.75
CA SER A 375 27.95 -54.08 7.18
C SER A 375 29.20 -54.11 8.05
N LYS A 376 29.11 -54.40 9.35
CA LYS A 376 30.27 -54.74 10.20
C LYS A 376 30.89 -56.09 9.83
N ASN A 377 30.21 -56.87 8.99
CA ASN A 377 30.76 -57.98 8.23
C ASN A 377 31.27 -57.56 6.83
N ALA A 378 31.56 -56.27 6.61
CA ALA A 378 32.18 -55.78 5.37
C ALA A 378 33.47 -56.56 5.15
N LYS A 379 33.42 -57.45 4.15
CA LYS A 379 34.51 -58.30 3.72
C LYS A 379 35.75 -57.43 3.51
N ASN A 380 36.88 -57.87 4.03
CA ASN A 380 38.19 -57.34 3.64
C ASN A 380 38.23 -57.22 2.12
N VAL A 381 38.66 -56.05 1.63
CA VAL A 381 38.71 -55.79 0.19
C VAL A 381 40.10 -56.16 -0.28
N ILE A 382 40.18 -57.15 -1.16
CA ILE A 382 41.44 -57.61 -1.76
C ILE A 382 41.53 -57.05 -3.17
N LEU A 383 42.51 -56.16 -3.40
CA LEU A 383 42.79 -55.55 -4.69
C LEU A 383 44.19 -55.99 -5.13
N PRO A 384 44.33 -56.95 -6.06
CA PRO A 384 45.64 -57.39 -6.52
C PRO A 384 46.33 -56.32 -7.38
N PRO A 385 47.68 -56.34 -7.47
CA PRO A 385 48.41 -55.45 -8.35
C PRO A 385 47.88 -55.51 -9.79
N SER A 386 47.60 -54.35 -10.38
CA SER A 386 46.99 -54.25 -11.70
C SER A 386 47.46 -53.03 -12.49
N VAL A 387 47.65 -53.18 -13.80
CA VAL A 387 48.02 -52.10 -14.73
C VAL A 387 46.85 -51.17 -15.00
N SER A 388 45.64 -51.73 -15.13
CA SER A 388 44.44 -50.98 -15.49
C SER A 388 43.39 -50.93 -14.38
N GLY A 389 43.45 -51.82 -13.38
CA GLY A 389 42.55 -51.81 -12.23
C GLY A 389 42.91 -50.73 -11.21
N GLY A 390 41.93 -50.24 -10.46
CA GLY A 390 42.17 -49.33 -9.33
C GLY A 390 42.79 -50.05 -8.13
N GLY A 391 43.66 -49.36 -7.39
CA GLY A 391 44.15 -49.84 -6.10
C GLY A 391 43.25 -49.38 -4.95
N ILE A 392 43.77 -49.52 -3.74
CA ILE A 392 43.05 -49.24 -2.49
C ILE A 392 42.71 -47.76 -2.37
N CYS A 393 43.59 -46.85 -2.79
CA CYS A 393 43.30 -45.42 -2.76
C CYS A 393 42.11 -45.09 -3.66
N GLN A 394 42.13 -45.58 -4.90
CA GLN A 394 41.03 -45.35 -5.85
C GLN A 394 39.72 -45.97 -5.37
N TYR A 395 39.75 -47.19 -4.83
CA TYR A 395 38.57 -47.85 -4.28
C TYR A 395 37.96 -47.06 -3.13
N LEU A 396 38.78 -46.67 -2.14
CA LEU A 396 38.30 -45.95 -0.96
C LEU A 396 37.79 -44.56 -1.32
N ILE A 397 38.54 -43.79 -2.12
CA ILE A 397 38.11 -42.46 -2.57
C ILE A 397 36.79 -42.55 -3.35
N GLY A 398 36.64 -43.56 -4.22
CA GLY A 398 35.40 -43.80 -4.96
C GLY A 398 34.23 -44.30 -4.11
N SER A 399 34.49 -44.78 -2.89
CA SER A 399 33.48 -45.26 -1.94
C SER A 399 33.04 -44.18 -0.94
N GLN A 400 33.66 -43.00 -0.96
CA GLN A 400 33.29 -41.90 -0.07
C GLN A 400 31.92 -41.33 -0.48
N THR A 401 31.03 -41.13 0.49
CA THR A 401 29.77 -40.40 0.31
C THR A 401 30.02 -38.91 0.20
N THR A 402 31.01 -38.41 0.94
CA THR A 402 31.45 -37.02 0.91
C THR A 402 32.98 -36.94 0.90
N LYS A 403 33.54 -35.86 0.37
CA LYS A 403 34.99 -35.59 0.44
C LYS A 403 35.52 -35.39 1.86
N PHE A 404 34.65 -35.19 2.85
CA PHE A 404 34.96 -35.04 4.26
C PHE A 404 34.89 -36.39 5.03
N ASP A 405 34.65 -37.51 4.33
CA ASP A 405 34.67 -38.84 4.97
C ASP A 405 36.08 -39.28 5.36
N HIS A 406 37.10 -38.67 4.73
CA HIS A 406 38.54 -38.88 4.91
C HIS A 406 38.93 -40.37 4.94
N LEU A 407 38.45 -41.19 3.98
CA LEU A 407 38.87 -42.60 3.90
C LEU A 407 40.33 -42.75 3.46
N VAL A 408 40.84 -41.76 2.74
CA VAL A 408 42.26 -41.62 2.36
C VAL A 408 42.68 -40.17 2.58
N ILE A 409 43.76 -39.97 3.33
CA ILE A 409 44.33 -38.64 3.58
C ILE A 409 45.72 -38.57 2.94
N PRO A 410 45.86 -37.89 1.79
CA PRO A 410 47.14 -37.61 1.17
C PRO A 410 47.83 -36.40 1.80
N SER A 411 49.16 -36.42 1.88
CA SER A 411 49.99 -35.26 2.25
C SER A 411 51.38 -35.35 1.61
N GLN A 412 52.11 -34.25 1.58
CA GLN A 412 53.49 -34.21 1.09
C GLN A 412 54.41 -33.38 1.98
N SER A 413 55.70 -33.66 1.94
CA SER A 413 56.69 -33.04 2.83
C SER A 413 56.86 -31.53 2.63
N SER A 414 56.62 -31.03 1.42
CA SER A 414 56.70 -29.60 1.09
C SER A 414 55.86 -29.25 -0.12
N GLY A 415 55.43 -28.00 -0.20
CA GLY A 415 54.50 -27.57 -1.24
C GLY A 415 53.08 -28.09 -1.02
N ASP A 416 52.79 -28.68 0.14
CA ASP A 416 51.46 -29.16 0.49
C ASP A 416 50.45 -28.01 0.41
N VAL A 417 49.29 -28.24 -0.18
CA VAL A 417 48.26 -27.20 -0.28
C VAL A 417 47.65 -26.89 1.08
N TYR A 418 47.63 -27.86 2.00
CA TYR A 418 47.06 -27.70 3.34
C TYR A 418 47.96 -26.92 4.31
N CYS A 419 49.25 -26.74 4.01
CA CYS A 419 50.12 -25.95 4.89
C CYS A 419 49.71 -24.47 4.97
N ILE A 420 48.93 -23.94 4.02
CA ILE A 420 48.55 -22.53 3.99
C ILE A 420 47.42 -22.17 4.95
N ILE A 421 46.74 -23.16 5.53
CA ILE A 421 45.65 -22.91 6.49
C ILE A 421 46.10 -23.03 7.95
N ASP A 422 47.29 -23.58 8.20
CA ASP A 422 47.92 -23.60 9.52
C ASP A 422 48.98 -22.50 9.62
N GLU A 423 48.73 -21.51 10.48
CA GLU A 423 49.67 -20.40 10.72
C GLU A 423 51.00 -20.85 11.35
N ASN A 424 51.02 -22.04 11.97
CA ASN A 424 52.22 -22.60 12.60
C ASN A 424 53.05 -23.48 11.66
N ASP A 425 52.51 -23.85 10.49
CA ASP A 425 53.24 -24.64 9.51
C ASP A 425 54.38 -23.80 8.92
N GLY A 426 55.60 -24.35 8.88
CA GLY A 426 56.80 -23.70 8.33
C GLY A 426 56.83 -23.63 6.80
N GLY A 427 55.99 -24.42 6.13
CA GLY A 427 55.89 -24.60 4.68
C GLY A 427 55.26 -23.45 3.91
N ASN A 428 55.04 -23.67 2.61
CA ASN A 428 54.29 -22.79 1.72
C ASN A 428 53.78 -23.63 0.55
N TYR A 429 52.65 -23.24 -0.02
CA TYR A 429 52.20 -23.80 -1.30
C TYR A 429 52.89 -23.07 -2.46
N SER A 430 53.22 -23.80 -3.52
CA SER A 430 53.68 -23.24 -4.79
C SER A 430 52.91 -23.88 -5.93
N SER A 431 52.32 -23.07 -6.82
CA SER A 431 51.67 -23.57 -8.04
C SER A 431 52.68 -23.98 -9.11
N GLY A 432 52.15 -24.38 -10.27
CA GLY A 432 52.88 -24.45 -11.53
C GLY A 432 53.23 -23.06 -12.08
N ALA A 433 53.67 -23.01 -13.35
CA ALA A 433 54.11 -21.80 -14.03
C ALA A 433 53.08 -21.29 -15.08
N GLY A 434 51.79 -21.50 -14.83
CA GLY A 434 50.71 -21.02 -15.69
C GLY A 434 50.41 -19.52 -15.49
N ASP A 435 49.90 -18.89 -16.55
CA ASP A 435 49.45 -17.50 -16.49
C ASP A 435 48.26 -17.32 -15.55
N TYR A 436 47.41 -18.34 -15.43
CA TYR A 436 46.31 -18.42 -14.47
C TYR A 436 46.49 -19.63 -13.56
N GLU A 437 46.55 -19.38 -12.25
CA GLU A 437 46.72 -20.40 -11.21
C GLU A 437 45.75 -20.07 -10.05
N TRP A 438 45.30 -21.08 -9.33
CA TRP A 438 44.29 -20.90 -8.28
C TRP A 438 44.39 -21.94 -7.17
N ILE A 439 43.85 -21.58 -6.00
CA ILE A 439 43.61 -22.46 -4.85
C ILE A 439 42.15 -22.30 -4.44
N GLN A 440 41.40 -23.38 -4.30
CA GLN A 440 39.99 -23.39 -3.92
C GLN A 440 39.83 -24.10 -2.57
N PHE A 441 39.06 -23.45 -1.71
CA PHE A 441 38.65 -23.90 -0.38
C PHE A 441 37.19 -24.28 -0.46
N GLU A 442 36.86 -25.52 -0.12
CA GLU A 442 35.47 -25.98 -0.02
C GLU A 442 35.17 -26.41 1.41
N PHE A 443 34.36 -25.62 2.10
CA PHE A 443 34.00 -25.83 3.50
C PHE A 443 32.89 -26.88 3.62
N GLN A 444 32.89 -27.64 4.73
CA GLN A 444 31.83 -28.61 5.01
C GLN A 444 30.50 -27.90 5.32
N GLU A 445 30.58 -26.79 6.05
CA GLU A 445 29.46 -25.90 6.36
C GLU A 445 29.66 -24.55 5.66
N GLU A 446 28.59 -23.89 5.26
CA GLU A 446 28.68 -22.54 4.71
C GLU A 446 29.19 -21.53 5.74
N ILE A 447 30.01 -20.59 5.28
CA ILE A 447 30.51 -19.47 6.07
C ILE A 447 30.13 -18.16 5.39
N GLU A 448 29.88 -17.10 6.17
CA GLU A 448 29.70 -15.75 5.65
C GLU A 448 30.99 -14.94 5.86
N VAL A 449 31.76 -14.79 4.78
CA VAL A 449 33.07 -14.12 4.88
C VAL A 449 32.91 -12.61 4.90
N THR A 450 33.57 -11.97 5.86
CA THR A 450 33.54 -10.51 6.08
C THR A 450 34.89 -9.85 5.82
N SER A 451 35.99 -10.57 6.07
CA SER A 451 37.34 -10.12 5.76
C SER A 451 38.28 -11.32 5.62
N PHE A 452 39.49 -11.06 5.15
CA PHE A 452 40.53 -12.08 5.06
C PHE A 452 41.91 -11.49 5.34
N LYS A 453 42.84 -12.38 5.70
CA LYS A 453 44.28 -12.12 5.81
C LYS A 453 45.02 -13.09 4.91
N ILE A 454 46.00 -12.62 4.16
CA ILE A 454 46.89 -13.45 3.34
C ILE A 454 48.34 -13.04 3.58
N GLN A 455 49.22 -14.03 3.60
CA GLN A 455 50.65 -13.86 3.79
C GLN A 455 51.43 -14.43 2.60
N SER A 456 52.36 -13.64 2.07
CA SER A 456 53.23 -14.05 0.98
C SER A 456 54.31 -15.04 1.46
N ALA A 457 54.78 -15.90 0.57
CA ALA A 457 55.90 -16.80 0.86
C ALA A 457 57.26 -16.08 0.86
N HIS A 458 58.37 -16.82 0.73
CA HIS A 458 59.72 -16.25 0.67
C HIS A 458 60.13 -15.72 -0.71
N ARG A 459 59.35 -16.00 -1.77
CA ARG A 459 59.53 -15.51 -3.15
C ARG A 459 58.24 -15.68 -3.96
N ALA A 460 58.24 -15.27 -5.23
CA ALA A 460 57.11 -15.42 -6.15
C ALA A 460 55.82 -14.75 -5.64
N PHE A 461 55.98 -13.51 -5.17
CA PHE A 461 54.93 -12.72 -4.52
C PHE A 461 53.82 -12.34 -5.48
N LEU A 462 52.56 -12.55 -5.08
CA LEU A 462 51.40 -12.20 -5.89
C LEU A 462 51.43 -10.71 -6.28
N LYS A 463 51.20 -10.44 -7.57
CA LYS A 463 51.21 -9.09 -8.17
C LYS A 463 49.84 -8.69 -8.66
N THR A 464 49.16 -9.59 -9.37
CA THR A 464 47.77 -9.43 -9.80
C THR A 464 47.02 -10.69 -9.39
N TRP A 465 46.01 -10.53 -8.54
CA TRP A 465 45.33 -11.64 -7.89
C TRP A 465 43.95 -11.20 -7.39
N GLY A 466 43.12 -12.18 -7.05
CA GLY A 466 41.78 -11.95 -6.53
C GLY A 466 41.28 -13.10 -5.67
N ILE A 467 40.17 -12.87 -4.98
CA ILE A 467 39.42 -13.89 -4.24
C ILE A 467 37.99 -13.84 -4.74
N VAL A 468 37.45 -14.99 -5.12
CA VAL A 468 36.08 -15.16 -5.57
C VAL A 468 35.35 -16.19 -4.70
N ALA A 469 34.04 -16.01 -4.53
CA ALA A 469 33.13 -16.96 -3.93
C ALA A 469 32.16 -17.51 -4.98
N TYR A 470 31.47 -18.59 -4.65
CA TYR A 470 30.39 -19.13 -5.48
C TYR A 470 29.10 -19.15 -4.67
N ASN A 471 28.02 -18.56 -5.20
CA ASN A 471 26.71 -18.64 -4.56
C ASN A 471 26.06 -20.03 -4.77
N GLU A 472 24.86 -20.22 -4.23
CA GLU A 472 24.08 -21.46 -4.34
C GLU A 472 23.84 -21.90 -5.80
N ASP A 473 23.69 -20.95 -6.74
CA ASP A 473 23.54 -21.21 -8.17
C ASP A 473 24.86 -21.54 -8.89
N GLY A 474 25.99 -21.51 -8.17
CA GLY A 474 27.33 -21.65 -8.74
C GLY A 474 27.82 -20.42 -9.51
N LYS A 475 27.15 -19.27 -9.37
CA LYS A 475 27.60 -17.98 -9.92
C LYS A 475 28.77 -17.46 -9.10
N GLU A 476 29.81 -17.03 -9.81
CA GLU A 476 30.99 -16.40 -9.23
C GLU A 476 30.69 -14.98 -8.73
N ILE A 477 31.18 -14.67 -7.52
CA ILE A 477 31.09 -13.37 -6.87
C ILE A 477 32.49 -12.94 -6.47
N THR A 478 32.94 -11.78 -6.95
CA THR A 478 34.26 -11.22 -6.62
C THR A 478 34.25 -10.68 -5.19
N LEU A 479 35.02 -11.30 -4.30
CA LEU A 479 35.23 -10.83 -2.92
C LEU A 479 36.35 -9.79 -2.84
N TYR A 480 37.37 -9.91 -3.71
CA TYR A 480 38.48 -8.98 -3.82
C TYR A 480 39.20 -9.16 -5.16
N GLU A 481 39.70 -8.08 -5.77
CA GLU A 481 40.57 -8.14 -6.95
C GLU A 481 41.55 -6.96 -6.91
N THR A 482 42.80 -7.20 -7.32
CA THR A 482 43.81 -6.15 -7.43
C THR A 482 44.79 -6.40 -8.56
N LYS A 483 45.38 -5.32 -9.09
CA LYS A 483 46.36 -5.35 -10.18
C LYS A 483 47.61 -4.57 -9.79
N ASN A 484 48.79 -5.16 -10.03
CA ASN A 484 50.09 -4.58 -9.66
C ASN A 484 50.18 -4.17 -8.18
N ASP A 485 49.62 -4.98 -7.28
CA ASP A 485 49.56 -4.69 -5.86
C ASP A 485 50.91 -4.92 -5.17
N ASN A 486 51.41 -3.89 -4.49
CA ASN A 486 52.66 -3.97 -3.73
C ASN A 486 52.48 -4.54 -2.31
N SER A 487 51.25 -4.76 -1.84
CA SER A 487 50.97 -5.20 -0.45
C SER A 487 51.68 -6.50 -0.08
N LEU A 488 51.76 -7.44 -1.03
CA LEU A 488 52.43 -8.73 -0.85
C LEU A 488 53.86 -8.76 -1.38
N LYS A 489 54.41 -7.62 -1.84
CA LYS A 489 55.76 -7.52 -2.43
C LYS A 489 56.85 -7.53 -1.36
N GLY A 490 57.07 -8.68 -0.75
CA GLY A 490 58.10 -8.91 0.24
C GLY A 490 57.99 -10.31 0.81
N LYS A 491 59.05 -10.78 1.48
CA LYS A 491 59.03 -12.07 2.18
C LYS A 491 58.12 -11.96 3.41
N ASN A 492 57.16 -12.88 3.53
CA ASN A 492 56.20 -12.93 4.65
C ASN A 492 55.43 -11.61 4.84
N ALA A 493 55.22 -10.86 3.74
CA ALA A 493 54.39 -9.68 3.75
C ALA A 493 52.93 -10.09 3.97
N GLU A 494 52.23 -9.35 4.81
CA GLU A 494 50.83 -9.61 5.15
C GLU A 494 49.94 -8.53 4.56
N PHE A 495 48.80 -8.98 4.04
CA PHE A 495 47.73 -8.12 3.59
C PHE A 495 46.42 -8.56 4.26
N SER A 496 45.61 -7.59 4.67
CA SER A 496 44.30 -7.83 5.27
C SER A 496 43.33 -6.75 4.84
N THR A 497 42.11 -7.14 4.51
CA THR A 497 41.05 -6.22 4.10
C THR A 497 39.67 -6.86 4.31
N ALA A 498 38.66 -6.02 4.45
CA ALA A 498 37.27 -6.43 4.28
C ALA A 498 37.01 -6.88 2.82
N VAL A 499 36.07 -7.80 2.64
CA VAL A 499 35.58 -8.20 1.31
C VAL A 499 34.69 -7.10 0.70
N LEU A 500 34.60 -7.06 -0.63
CA LEU A 500 33.74 -6.14 -1.36
C LEU A 500 32.25 -6.39 -1.11
N GLU A 501 31.87 -7.66 -0.96
CA GLU A 501 30.51 -8.12 -0.72
C GLU A 501 30.56 -9.27 0.28
N LYS A 502 29.74 -9.19 1.35
CA LYS A 502 29.56 -10.31 2.28
C LYS A 502 28.75 -11.38 1.57
N VAL A 503 29.29 -12.60 1.51
CA VAL A 503 28.65 -13.73 0.83
C VAL A 503 28.69 -14.93 1.75
N LYS A 504 27.53 -15.54 1.95
CA LYS A 504 27.41 -16.87 2.53
C LYS A 504 27.70 -17.92 1.46
N THR A 505 28.72 -18.74 1.68
CA THR A 505 29.17 -19.73 0.70
C THR A 505 29.91 -20.88 1.37
N ASN A 506 29.95 -22.03 0.71
CA ASN A 506 30.84 -23.13 1.05
C ASN A 506 32.07 -23.22 0.12
N LYS A 507 32.25 -22.28 -0.83
CA LYS A 507 33.32 -22.38 -1.83
C LYS A 507 33.94 -21.02 -2.13
N ILE A 508 35.24 -20.91 -1.85
CA ILE A 508 36.04 -19.71 -2.08
C ILE A 508 37.27 -20.09 -2.89
N ARG A 509 37.73 -19.22 -3.78
CA ARG A 509 38.92 -19.44 -4.60
C ARG A 509 39.82 -18.21 -4.57
N LEU A 510 41.10 -18.43 -4.27
CA LEU A 510 42.20 -17.49 -4.49
C LEU A 510 42.76 -17.69 -5.89
N GLU A 511 42.89 -16.61 -6.65
CA GLU A 511 43.28 -16.64 -8.06
C GLU A 511 44.47 -15.70 -8.32
N LYS A 512 45.39 -16.15 -9.17
CA LYS A 512 46.55 -15.37 -9.63
C LYS A 512 46.46 -15.18 -11.14
N PHE A 513 46.71 -13.96 -11.61
CA PHE A 513 46.71 -13.61 -13.03
C PHE A 513 48.08 -13.05 -13.48
N GLY A 514 48.65 -13.61 -14.55
CA GLY A 514 49.91 -13.16 -15.13
C GLY A 514 51.13 -13.43 -14.25
N VAL A 515 52.20 -12.65 -14.41
CA VAL A 515 53.46 -12.82 -13.67
C VAL A 515 53.38 -12.28 -12.23
N ASN A 516 54.19 -12.85 -11.35
CA ASN A 516 54.42 -12.35 -9.99
C ASN A 516 55.46 -11.21 -9.97
N TRP A 517 55.80 -10.68 -8.79
CA TRP A 517 56.78 -9.59 -8.65
C TRP A 517 58.23 -9.94 -9.00
N SER A 518 58.53 -11.22 -9.20
CA SER A 518 59.83 -11.71 -9.69
C SER A 518 59.80 -12.03 -11.18
N ASP A 519 58.79 -11.55 -11.92
CA ASP A 519 58.58 -11.79 -13.36
C ASP A 519 58.57 -13.28 -13.74
N THR A 520 58.08 -14.14 -12.83
CA THR A 520 57.82 -15.57 -13.09
C THR A 520 56.32 -15.86 -12.93
N ASN A 521 55.86 -17.01 -13.43
CA ASN A 521 54.44 -17.38 -13.38
C ASN A 521 54.02 -18.18 -12.15
N PHE A 522 54.92 -18.41 -11.18
CA PHE A 522 54.59 -19.15 -9.96
C PHE A 522 53.68 -18.34 -9.03
N MET A 523 52.72 -19.02 -8.42
CA MET A 523 51.95 -18.54 -7.26
C MET A 523 52.57 -19.15 -6.01
N ARG A 524 52.95 -18.35 -5.01
CA ARG A 524 53.34 -18.88 -3.70
C ARG A 524 52.64 -18.17 -2.56
N VAL A 525 52.03 -18.97 -1.69
CA VAL A 525 51.25 -18.50 -0.55
C VAL A 525 51.77 -19.18 0.70
N LYS A 526 52.01 -18.38 1.74
CA LYS A 526 52.47 -18.88 3.03
C LYS A 526 51.29 -19.26 3.91
N ASN A 527 50.36 -18.33 4.09
CA ASN A 527 49.18 -18.52 4.91
C ASN A 527 48.02 -17.71 4.34
N ILE A 528 46.80 -18.17 4.57
CA ILE A 528 45.56 -17.42 4.36
C ILE A 528 44.59 -17.74 5.49
N GLU A 529 43.84 -16.74 5.94
CA GLU A 529 42.80 -16.86 6.96
C GLU A 529 41.56 -16.04 6.53
N PHE A 530 40.38 -16.61 6.73
CA PHE A 530 39.10 -15.94 6.51
C PHE A 530 38.46 -15.60 7.85
N TYR A 531 37.71 -14.50 7.90
CA TYR A 531 36.99 -14.07 9.09
C TYR A 531 35.51 -13.89 8.78
N THR A 532 34.68 -14.11 9.80
CA THR A 532 33.23 -14.01 9.73
C THR A 532 32.71 -13.25 10.95
N ASP A 533 31.46 -12.79 10.91
CA ASP A 533 30.79 -12.24 12.11
C ASP A 533 30.19 -13.35 13.01
N ASP A 534 30.23 -14.62 12.59
CA ASP A 534 29.79 -15.77 13.39
C ASP A 534 30.69 -15.96 14.62
N PRO A 535 30.13 -15.95 15.85
CA PRO A 535 30.87 -16.18 17.07
C PRO A 535 31.68 -17.48 17.09
N LYS A 536 31.26 -18.53 16.36
CA LYS A 536 32.01 -19.80 16.22
C LYS A 536 33.42 -19.56 15.68
N TYR A 537 33.59 -18.59 14.78
CA TYR A 537 34.85 -18.32 14.08
C TYR A 537 35.50 -17.01 14.51
N GLN A 538 35.26 -16.54 15.74
CA GLN A 538 35.74 -15.23 16.24
C GLN A 538 37.26 -15.03 16.06
N ASN A 539 38.06 -16.10 16.07
CA ASN A 539 39.51 -16.04 15.96
C ASN A 539 40.06 -16.43 14.56
N GLY A 540 39.19 -16.55 13.57
CA GLY A 540 39.52 -17.04 12.23
C GLY A 540 38.86 -18.38 11.92
N VAL A 541 38.44 -18.56 10.67
CA VAL A 541 37.75 -19.77 10.21
C VAL A 541 38.68 -20.97 10.26
N PHE A 542 39.85 -20.90 9.63
CA PHE A 542 40.77 -22.03 9.60
C PHE A 542 41.32 -22.35 10.98
N LYS A 543 41.64 -21.32 11.78
CA LYS A 543 42.04 -21.51 13.17
C LYS A 543 41.04 -22.35 13.97
N GLN A 544 39.75 -22.08 13.83
CA GLN A 544 38.71 -22.87 14.49
C GLN A 544 38.61 -24.28 13.89
N LEU A 545 38.59 -24.42 12.56
CA LEU A 545 38.49 -25.72 11.91
C LEU A 545 39.68 -26.64 12.22
N LEU A 546 40.87 -26.06 12.45
CA LEU A 546 42.05 -26.79 12.91
C LEU A 546 41.95 -27.22 14.37
N GLN A 547 41.35 -26.41 15.24
CA GLN A 547 41.09 -26.79 16.64
C GLN A 547 40.09 -27.95 16.75
N GLU A 548 39.13 -28.00 15.82
CA GLU A 548 38.14 -29.06 15.74
C GLU A 548 38.67 -30.34 15.06
N ALA A 549 39.78 -30.25 14.32
CA ALA A 549 40.38 -31.37 13.60
C ALA A 549 41.15 -32.33 14.52
N ASP A 550 41.08 -33.63 14.24
CA ASP A 550 41.86 -34.65 14.94
C ASP A 550 43.37 -34.37 14.87
N ASP A 551 44.03 -34.33 16.03
CA ASP A 551 45.44 -33.99 16.20
C ASP A 551 45.83 -32.58 15.69
N HIS A 552 44.85 -31.69 15.46
CA HIS A 552 45.04 -30.40 14.78
C HIS A 552 45.63 -30.54 13.36
N ASP A 553 45.40 -31.68 12.70
CA ASP A 553 45.93 -31.95 11.36
C ASP A 553 45.14 -31.17 10.31
N PRO A 554 45.76 -30.28 9.51
CA PRO A 554 45.05 -29.48 8.50
C PRO A 554 44.37 -30.34 7.44
N HIS A 555 44.83 -31.56 7.19
CA HIS A 555 44.22 -32.47 6.22
C HIS A 555 42.93 -33.15 6.73
N LYS A 556 42.64 -33.02 8.03
CA LYS A 556 41.44 -33.54 8.70
C LYS A 556 40.46 -32.43 9.09
N ALA A 557 40.83 -31.17 8.85
CA ALA A 557 39.94 -30.04 9.08
C ALA A 557 38.71 -30.12 8.15
N ALA A 558 37.59 -29.53 8.58
CA ALA A 558 36.33 -29.51 7.83
C ALA A 558 36.35 -28.55 6.62
N VAL A 559 37.47 -28.55 5.88
CA VAL A 559 37.70 -27.84 4.62
C VAL A 559 38.49 -28.72 3.66
N TYR A 560 38.05 -28.78 2.41
CA TYR A 560 38.71 -29.51 1.34
C TYR A 560 39.41 -28.55 0.38
N LEU A 561 40.72 -28.70 0.22
CA LEU A 561 41.55 -27.83 -0.61
C LEU A 561 41.88 -28.47 -1.94
N THR A 562 41.74 -27.69 -3.02
CA THR A 562 42.16 -28.07 -4.37
C THR A 562 42.89 -26.92 -5.02
N ALA A 563 43.70 -27.19 -6.05
CA ALA A 563 44.48 -26.16 -6.71
C ALA A 563 44.67 -26.44 -8.20
N SER A 564 45.12 -25.44 -8.96
CA SER A 564 45.44 -25.58 -10.38
C SER A 564 46.59 -26.55 -10.65
N ASN A 565 47.50 -26.77 -9.69
CA ASN A 565 48.61 -27.72 -9.79
C ASN A 565 48.96 -28.31 -8.42
N PHE A 566 49.60 -29.47 -8.40
CA PHE A 566 50.17 -30.10 -7.20
C PHE A 566 49.17 -30.30 -6.04
N ASP A 567 47.89 -30.51 -6.35
CA ASP A 567 46.87 -30.92 -5.38
C ASP A 567 46.67 -32.44 -5.38
N PHE A 568 45.85 -32.92 -4.45
CA PHE A 568 45.63 -34.35 -4.26
C PHE A 568 44.36 -34.90 -4.92
N ARG A 569 43.74 -34.16 -5.85
CA ARG A 569 42.46 -34.60 -6.44
C ARG A 569 42.57 -35.87 -7.28
N TYR A 570 43.69 -36.06 -7.95
CA TYR A 570 43.79 -37.03 -9.05
C TYR A 570 44.92 -38.05 -8.88
N PHE A 571 45.67 -38.05 -7.77
CA PHE A 571 46.82 -38.93 -7.60
C PHE A 571 46.47 -40.43 -7.68
N HIS A 572 45.23 -40.79 -7.34
CA HIS A 572 44.72 -42.16 -7.38
C HIS A 572 44.19 -42.57 -8.77
N GLN A 573 44.02 -41.63 -9.70
CA GLN A 573 43.53 -41.93 -11.05
C GLN A 573 44.67 -42.39 -11.95
N ILE A 574 44.39 -43.31 -12.87
CA ILE A 574 45.35 -43.74 -13.90
C ILE A 574 45.47 -42.65 -14.96
N ASN A 575 46.69 -42.31 -15.37
CA ASN A 575 46.99 -41.24 -16.33
C ASN A 575 46.40 -39.87 -15.95
N PRO A 576 46.61 -39.38 -14.72
CA PRO A 576 46.04 -38.10 -14.34
C PRO A 576 46.74 -36.98 -15.11
N LYS A 577 45.96 -35.94 -15.45
CA LYS A 577 46.46 -34.80 -16.24
C LYS A 577 47.50 -33.96 -15.49
N ARG A 578 47.57 -34.10 -14.16
CA ARG A 578 48.40 -33.30 -13.27
C ARG A 578 49.34 -34.20 -12.47
N SER A 579 50.41 -33.60 -12.00
CA SER A 579 51.40 -34.26 -11.14
C SER A 579 51.35 -33.70 -9.73
N LEU A 580 51.75 -34.52 -8.77
CA LEU A 580 52.25 -34.11 -7.46
C LEU A 580 53.71 -33.65 -7.60
N CYS A 581 54.13 -32.69 -6.78
CA CYS A 581 55.52 -32.23 -6.77
C CYS A 581 55.87 -31.61 -5.42
N THR A 582 56.96 -32.08 -4.82
CA THR A 582 57.56 -31.41 -3.66
C THR A 582 58.45 -30.22 -4.07
N LEU A 583 58.72 -29.34 -3.11
CA LEU A 583 59.63 -28.20 -3.29
C LEU A 583 61.10 -28.61 -3.12
N TYR A 584 62.01 -27.71 -3.52
CA TYR A 584 63.45 -27.94 -3.59
C TYR A 584 64.14 -28.02 -2.23
N ASP A 585 63.46 -27.63 -1.16
CA ASP A 585 64.10 -27.26 0.11
C ASP A 585 64.13 -28.43 1.11
N GLU A 586 63.69 -29.63 0.69
CA GLU A 586 63.58 -30.82 1.53
C GLU A 586 64.72 -31.81 1.30
N LYS A 587 65.33 -32.29 2.39
CA LYS A 587 66.41 -33.30 2.35
C LYS A 587 65.93 -34.70 1.97
N LEU A 588 64.68 -35.02 2.28
CA LEU A 588 64.08 -36.32 1.97
C LEU A 588 62.61 -36.11 1.62
N PRO A 589 62.32 -35.59 0.42
CA PRO A 589 60.96 -35.25 0.05
C PRO A 589 60.12 -36.50 -0.12
N TYR A 590 58.88 -36.42 0.36
CA TYR A 590 57.98 -37.54 0.34
C TYR A 590 56.55 -37.15 -0.03
N PHE A 591 55.83 -38.13 -0.55
CA PHE A 591 54.38 -38.15 -0.62
C PHE A 591 53.88 -39.27 0.29
N GLN A 592 52.84 -39.00 1.06
CA GLN A 592 52.30 -39.89 2.07
C GLN A 592 50.79 -40.06 1.86
N ILE A 593 50.31 -41.26 2.15
CA ILE A 593 48.88 -41.55 2.31
C ILE A 593 48.65 -42.13 3.70
N GLU A 594 47.54 -41.74 4.31
CA GLU A 594 46.99 -42.27 5.55
C GLU A 594 45.63 -42.93 5.27
N PHE A 595 45.36 -44.04 5.94
CA PHE A 595 44.06 -44.72 5.95
C PHE A 595 43.41 -44.60 7.34
N PRO A 596 42.64 -43.55 7.65
CA PRO A 596 42.20 -43.29 9.04
C PRO A 596 41.32 -44.39 9.64
N LYS A 597 40.51 -45.07 8.81
CA LYS A 597 39.52 -46.07 9.21
C LYS A 597 40.00 -47.51 9.05
N GLY A 598 41.25 -47.75 8.67
CA GLY A 598 41.72 -49.11 8.41
C GLY A 598 43.22 -49.24 8.25
N LYS A 599 43.64 -50.44 7.88
CA LYS A 599 45.03 -50.75 7.57
C LYS A 599 45.12 -51.58 6.31
N VAL A 600 46.28 -51.52 5.66
CA VAL A 600 46.54 -52.29 4.44
C VAL A 600 47.62 -53.32 4.71
N LYS A 601 47.31 -54.59 4.44
CA LYS A 601 48.31 -55.62 4.21
C LYS A 601 48.73 -55.51 2.74
N ILE A 602 49.84 -54.83 2.51
CA ILE A 602 50.32 -54.50 1.15
C ILE A 602 50.83 -55.75 0.43
N SER A 603 50.50 -55.86 -0.86
CA SER A 603 51.07 -56.85 -1.79
C SER A 603 51.80 -56.21 -2.97
N GLY A 604 51.63 -54.91 -3.18
CA GLY A 604 52.29 -54.16 -4.24
C GLY A 604 51.86 -52.70 -4.26
N TYR A 605 52.45 -51.92 -5.16
CA TYR A 605 52.06 -50.53 -5.41
C TYR A 605 52.28 -50.16 -6.87
N ARG A 606 51.64 -49.07 -7.30
CA ARG A 606 51.79 -48.49 -8.63
C ARG A 606 52.23 -47.04 -8.52
N ILE A 607 53.14 -46.66 -9.41
CA ILE A 607 53.63 -45.30 -9.57
C ILE A 607 53.62 -44.93 -11.05
N GLN A 608 53.21 -43.70 -11.36
CA GLN A 608 53.42 -43.09 -12.67
C GLN A 608 54.32 -41.88 -12.50
N GLN A 609 55.45 -41.86 -13.21
CA GLN A 609 56.38 -40.75 -13.19
C GLN A 609 56.18 -39.84 -14.42
N LEU A 610 56.86 -38.69 -14.44
CA LEU A 610 56.98 -37.88 -15.64
C LEU A 610 58.30 -38.20 -16.33
N ILE A 611 58.24 -38.51 -17.62
CA ILE A 611 59.45 -38.78 -18.44
C ILE A 611 60.46 -37.62 -18.36
N LYS A 612 59.97 -36.37 -18.32
CA LYS A 612 60.83 -35.17 -18.24
C LYS A 612 61.43 -34.94 -16.85
N TYR A 613 60.91 -35.58 -15.81
CA TYR A 613 61.33 -35.37 -14.42
C TYR A 613 61.31 -36.71 -13.68
N PRO A 614 62.19 -37.64 -14.06
CA PRO A 614 62.17 -38.97 -13.50
C PRO A 614 62.67 -38.99 -12.06
N VAL A 615 62.08 -39.90 -11.29
CA VAL A 615 62.53 -40.25 -9.94
C VAL A 615 63.37 -41.53 -10.10
N LEU A 616 64.69 -41.35 -10.08
CA LEU A 616 65.65 -42.43 -10.38
C LEU A 616 65.76 -43.46 -9.25
N SER A 617 65.50 -43.05 -8.00
CA SER A 617 65.54 -43.93 -6.83
C SER A 617 64.50 -43.48 -5.81
N TRP A 618 63.77 -44.43 -5.24
CA TRP A 618 62.80 -44.13 -4.20
C TRP A 618 62.69 -45.26 -3.17
N SER A 619 62.20 -44.92 -1.99
CA SER A 619 61.84 -45.89 -0.96
C SER A 619 60.34 -45.82 -0.66
N LEU A 620 59.68 -46.97 -0.65
CA LEU A 620 58.35 -47.14 -0.09
C LEU A 620 58.48 -47.63 1.35
N THR A 621 57.88 -46.89 2.28
CA THR A 621 57.88 -47.20 3.71
C THR A 621 56.46 -47.28 4.27
N GLY A 622 56.26 -48.11 5.29
CA GLY A 622 55.00 -48.27 6.00
C GLY A 622 55.12 -47.92 7.48
N SER A 623 54.06 -47.36 8.07
CA SER A 623 53.99 -47.08 9.52
C SER A 623 52.57 -47.27 10.06
N ASN A 624 52.45 -47.39 11.39
CA ASN A 624 51.17 -47.37 12.12
C ASN A 624 51.04 -46.18 13.07
N ASP A 625 52.09 -45.39 13.27
CA ASP A 625 52.15 -44.32 14.28
C ASP A 625 52.84 -43.03 13.81
N LYS A 626 53.18 -42.93 12.50
CA LYS A 626 53.96 -41.84 11.87
C LYS A 626 55.39 -41.67 12.43
N LYS A 627 55.85 -42.48 13.39
CA LYS A 627 57.16 -42.36 14.05
C LYS A 627 58.10 -43.48 13.64
N HIS A 628 57.62 -44.72 13.67
CA HIS A 628 58.40 -45.90 13.30
C HIS A 628 58.03 -46.30 11.87
N TRP A 629 59.00 -46.17 10.96
CA TRP A 629 58.84 -46.46 9.54
C TRP A 629 59.62 -47.71 9.17
N LYS A 630 58.95 -48.67 8.55
CA LYS A 630 59.57 -49.88 7.97
C LYS A 630 59.73 -49.70 6.47
N THR A 631 60.92 -49.91 5.94
CA THR A 631 61.13 -50.00 4.49
C THR A 631 60.47 -51.26 3.95
N LEU A 632 59.57 -51.08 2.98
CA LEU A 632 58.82 -52.14 2.32
C LEU A 632 59.43 -52.49 0.96
N HIS A 633 59.96 -51.49 0.27
CA HIS A 633 60.61 -51.66 -1.04
C HIS A 633 61.54 -50.48 -1.32
N ASN A 634 62.70 -50.74 -1.95
CA ASN A 634 63.53 -49.71 -2.56
C ASN A 634 63.51 -49.92 -4.06
N GLY A 635 63.08 -48.91 -4.81
CA GLY A 635 63.01 -48.94 -6.25
C GLY A 635 64.09 -48.08 -6.88
N GLU A 636 64.59 -48.53 -8.02
CA GLU A 636 65.52 -47.78 -8.87
C GLU A 636 65.05 -47.93 -10.32
N THR A 637 65.21 -46.88 -11.13
CA THR A 637 64.94 -46.93 -12.58
C THR A 637 66.04 -46.20 -13.32
N LYS A 638 66.38 -46.70 -14.51
CA LYS A 638 67.18 -45.95 -15.48
C LYS A 638 66.27 -45.12 -16.36
N VAL A 639 66.82 -44.05 -16.95
CA VAL A 639 66.04 -43.11 -17.78
C VAL A 639 65.45 -43.80 -19.00
N GLU A 640 66.17 -44.76 -19.57
CA GLU A 640 65.75 -45.52 -20.75
C GLU A 640 64.60 -46.50 -20.45
N GLU A 641 64.38 -46.84 -19.18
CA GLU A 641 63.42 -47.83 -18.69
C GLU A 641 62.13 -47.18 -18.14
N ILE A 642 62.05 -45.84 -18.13
CA ILE A 642 60.88 -45.12 -17.60
C ILE A 642 59.66 -45.39 -18.47
N SER A 643 58.86 -46.36 -18.04
CA SER A 643 57.52 -46.56 -18.57
C SER A 643 56.55 -45.51 -18.03
N GLN A 644 55.41 -45.33 -18.71
CA GLN A 644 54.36 -44.45 -18.21
C GLN A 644 53.71 -44.96 -16.92
N VAL A 645 53.76 -46.26 -16.61
CA VAL A 645 53.11 -46.82 -15.41
C VAL A 645 53.93 -48.01 -14.94
N MET A 646 54.47 -47.94 -13.72
CA MET A 646 55.28 -49.00 -13.11
C MET A 646 54.54 -49.62 -11.93
N ILE A 647 54.64 -50.94 -11.82
CA ILE A 647 54.03 -51.72 -10.73
C ILE A 647 55.10 -52.58 -10.11
N TYR A 648 55.11 -52.60 -8.79
CA TYR A 648 56.06 -53.36 -8.00
C TYR A 648 55.31 -54.27 -7.04
N GLY A 649 55.73 -55.52 -6.98
CA GLY A 649 55.34 -56.42 -5.89
C GLY A 649 56.05 -56.01 -4.59
N VAL A 650 55.41 -56.27 -3.46
CA VAL A 650 56.01 -56.05 -2.14
C VAL A 650 55.89 -57.36 -1.36
N ASP A 651 57.05 -57.92 -1.00
CA ASP A 651 57.11 -59.13 -0.18
C ASP A 651 56.85 -58.77 1.28
N ASN A 652 55.60 -58.95 1.70
CA ASN A 652 55.15 -58.73 3.07
C ASN A 652 54.97 -60.08 3.79
N GLU A 653 56.08 -60.82 3.94
CA GLU A 653 56.09 -62.21 4.43
C GLU A 653 55.41 -62.38 5.80
N ASN A 654 55.56 -61.40 6.69
CA ASN A 654 54.96 -61.42 8.03
C ASN A 654 53.47 -61.06 8.04
N GLY A 655 52.92 -60.64 6.89
CA GLY A 655 51.55 -60.17 6.78
C GLY A 655 51.24 -58.92 7.62
N GLU A 656 52.25 -58.07 7.84
CA GLU A 656 52.09 -56.84 8.62
C GLU A 656 51.14 -55.87 7.90
N THR A 657 50.38 -55.12 8.69
CA THR A 657 49.42 -54.14 8.17
C THR A 657 49.89 -52.73 8.53
N PHE A 658 49.73 -51.78 7.61
CA PHE A 658 50.13 -50.40 7.82
C PHE A 658 48.97 -49.43 7.61
N ARG A 659 48.89 -48.41 8.46
CA ARG A 659 47.97 -47.28 8.33
C ARG A 659 48.52 -46.20 7.40
N PHE A 660 49.84 -46.04 7.38
CA PHE A 660 50.55 -45.01 6.64
C PHE A 660 51.47 -45.62 5.60
N PHE A 661 51.50 -45.05 4.41
CA PHE A 661 52.48 -45.36 3.39
C PHE A 661 53.14 -44.09 2.91
N ARG A 662 54.46 -44.13 2.72
CA ARG A 662 55.25 -42.99 2.26
C ARG A 662 56.18 -43.42 1.16
N ILE A 663 56.11 -42.73 0.03
CA ILE A 663 57.09 -42.81 -1.04
C ILE A 663 58.02 -41.60 -0.96
N SER A 664 59.32 -41.86 -0.88
CA SER A 664 60.35 -40.82 -0.72
C SER A 664 61.37 -40.91 -1.86
N ASN A 665 61.79 -39.78 -2.42
CA ASN A 665 62.93 -39.76 -3.35
C ASN A 665 64.24 -39.92 -2.54
N THR A 666 65.05 -40.92 -2.89
CA THR A 666 66.26 -41.29 -2.13
C THR A 666 67.56 -40.87 -2.79
N MET A 667 67.54 -40.40 -4.05
CA MET A 667 68.72 -39.86 -4.73
C MET A 667 68.38 -38.59 -5.51
N PRO A 668 69.33 -37.67 -5.69
CA PRO A 668 69.14 -36.53 -6.58
C PRO A 668 68.76 -36.99 -8.00
N ASN A 669 67.84 -36.25 -8.63
CA ASN A 669 67.51 -36.40 -10.04
C ASN A 669 68.67 -35.83 -10.90
N GLU A 670 68.59 -35.95 -12.24
CA GLU A 670 69.65 -35.46 -13.16
C GLU A 670 70.03 -33.99 -12.96
N ASP A 671 69.07 -33.14 -12.57
CA ASP A 671 69.27 -31.72 -12.27
C ASP A 671 69.82 -31.45 -10.84
N ASP A 672 70.39 -32.46 -10.19
CA ASP A 672 70.89 -32.44 -8.80
C ASP A 672 69.86 -31.94 -7.77
N ASN A 673 68.58 -32.21 -8.02
CA ASN A 673 67.49 -31.88 -7.11
C ASN A 673 66.84 -33.16 -6.56
N LEU A 674 66.51 -33.15 -5.27
CA LEU A 674 65.87 -34.28 -4.61
C LEU A 674 64.36 -34.34 -4.84
N LYS A 675 63.76 -33.49 -5.68
CA LYS A 675 62.30 -33.38 -5.81
C LYS A 675 61.64 -34.72 -6.08
N LEU A 676 60.53 -34.97 -5.39
CA LEU A 676 59.62 -36.05 -5.75
C LEU A 676 58.58 -35.47 -6.72
N ARG A 677 58.48 -36.04 -7.92
CA ARG A 677 57.46 -35.64 -8.89
C ARG A 677 56.83 -36.86 -9.56
N ILE A 678 55.58 -37.13 -9.21
CA ILE A 678 54.82 -38.29 -9.67
C ILE A 678 53.44 -37.84 -10.16
N ARG A 679 52.83 -38.56 -11.10
CA ARG A 679 51.43 -38.31 -11.51
C ARG A 679 50.46 -39.18 -10.72
N HIS A 680 50.80 -40.44 -10.52
CA HIS A 680 49.94 -41.42 -9.88
C HIS A 680 50.68 -42.16 -8.78
N PHE A 681 49.97 -42.46 -7.70
CA PHE A 681 50.39 -43.38 -6.66
C PHE A 681 49.18 -44.13 -6.10
N ASP A 682 49.27 -45.45 -6.01
CA ASP A 682 48.25 -46.30 -5.39
C ASP A 682 48.88 -47.56 -4.81
N VAL A 683 48.26 -48.14 -3.80
CA VAL A 683 48.72 -49.36 -3.11
C VAL A 683 47.72 -50.49 -3.33
N PHE A 684 48.23 -51.72 -3.37
CA PHE A 684 47.48 -52.95 -3.60
C PHE A 684 47.64 -53.90 -2.42
N GLY A 685 46.69 -54.79 -2.25
CA GLY A 685 46.68 -55.79 -1.19
C GLY A 685 45.31 -55.93 -0.55
N GLU A 686 45.30 -56.23 0.74
CA GLU A 686 44.08 -56.40 1.52
C GLU A 686 43.85 -55.18 2.43
N TYR A 687 42.74 -54.47 2.22
CA TYR A 687 42.27 -53.42 3.11
C TYR A 687 41.41 -54.01 4.22
N ILE A 688 41.81 -53.76 5.46
CA ILE A 688 41.18 -54.25 6.68
C ILE A 688 40.58 -53.04 7.41
N ASN A 689 39.26 -52.98 7.44
CA ASN A 689 38.52 -51.95 8.18
C ASN A 689 38.73 -52.17 9.69
N CYS A 690 39.06 -51.12 10.45
CA CYS A 690 39.41 -51.23 11.87
C CYS A 690 38.28 -50.76 12.80
#